data_AF-A0A183I341-F1
#
_entry.id   AF-A0A183I341-F1
#
_cell.length_a   1.000
_cell.length_b   1.000
_cell.length_c   1.000
_cell.angle_alpha   90.00
_cell.angle_beta   90.00
_cell.angle_gamma   90.00
#
_symmetry.space_group_name_H-M   'P 1'
#
loop_
_entity.id
_entity.type
_entity.pdbx_description
1 polymer ?
#
loop_
_entity_poly.entity_id
_entity_poly.type
_entity_poly.pdbx_seq_one_letter_code
_entity_poly.pdbx_strand_id
1 'polypeptide(L)'
;MHQIEAFAAGTNKHTVHLELITNIFQLKSDDMADHILHAVKNMIAKANYRDAISCATLFGLQSHFTLIELVIPCMLQDRFIAVDAFIKNERKMQEELISYFDNLIGLDKRTIDYRYEDFRRRKIMTIPTSKLQKKAIEKLVAKLVVTYNFSSQEVAPNLYRFRREGALRHMAFMYFVEHGITEEGYFDYVAQALQSDLALQKYFINYLCSNGWFNDAIRWVVFFNLIDSAPRCLQPYLCNNTVLEAQADLAKIISERASVTNVELFPGHPIKMIATLEDLEELYPVIKEADLIGIDTEWKPLFMCTSEKVALFQVCVQQCSYLIDVITLEKVLTEEQWLRFFKALFSDSTAIKLGFDFLNDLRVLYASFPYLQPLNEMKNMVCILKLVKSVCYSFFNISHLLTSNPSFLDLSCSTSPSLSSETENLSNAISSDETVHFRLTDLCQKVLGEFLDKTEQIGNWAMRPLRREQMKYAAMDGYCLLNLYDKLKIKAEREYHMDWIKHCMECDITQVKSKEEKKPKKKGAKFDDKEFEQMIERVNSDLNNSPVKRKPKDLKIIVDSMMLGLGKHLRRCGIDTILAETRSYLIECAERDPNRYILTCGKAIDELRRHRSLRGTQRILSVSTTQNLSIIQQIEFVLRQFNMHLSKDDIFSRCMKCNSNSFVIAPSPVLETMYQANIGASNPFSRETYDAAKYIEKMREIDAELYSGYGCNLEVNENDCSKIVAHCHNGFLDIKNCLVAALGCDIPAEVKIEKVPLQVLEKEGRFFYVCGICGTIYWDGCHIVNYNAFVEPLFAEEK
;
A
#
# COMPACT_ATOMS: atom_id res chain seq x y z
N MET A 1 -8.02 39.09 -37.09
CA MET A 1 -6.88 39.68 -36.34
C MET A 1 -7.08 39.54 -34.84
N HIS A 2 -8.18 40.06 -34.26
CA HIS A 2 -8.44 39.99 -32.82
C HIS A 2 -8.52 38.57 -32.22
N GLN A 3 -9.07 37.57 -32.93
CA GLN A 3 -9.13 36.19 -32.44
C GLN A 3 -7.75 35.50 -32.37
N ILE A 4 -6.90 35.73 -33.37
CA ILE A 4 -5.52 35.22 -33.42
C ILE A 4 -4.68 35.84 -32.29
N GLU A 5 -4.79 37.16 -32.09
CA GLU A 5 -4.10 37.86 -31.00
C GLU A 5 -4.58 37.40 -29.61
N ALA A 6 -5.89 37.21 -29.44
CA ALA A 6 -6.46 36.69 -28.21
C ALA A 6 -5.99 35.25 -27.91
N PHE A 7 -5.97 34.38 -28.93
CA PHE A 7 -5.44 33.03 -28.80
C PHE A 7 -3.94 33.03 -28.48
N ALA A 8 -3.15 33.86 -29.15
CA ALA A 8 -1.73 34.03 -28.87
C ALA A 8 -1.50 34.52 -27.43
N ALA A 9 -2.28 35.49 -26.94
CA ALA A 9 -2.23 35.95 -25.57
C ALA A 9 -2.59 34.85 -24.55
N GLY A 10 -3.62 34.05 -24.85
CA GLY A 10 -4.06 32.92 -24.03
C GLY A 10 -3.11 31.72 -24.01
N THR A 11 -2.13 31.70 -24.91
CA THR A 11 -1.15 30.59 -25.05
C THR A 11 0.30 31.01 -24.81
N ASN A 12 0.58 32.31 -24.61
CA ASN A 12 1.94 32.86 -24.48
C ASN A 12 2.68 32.40 -23.21
N LYS A 13 1.97 32.16 -22.10
CA LYS A 13 2.57 31.74 -20.81
C LYS A 13 2.09 30.36 -20.33
N HIS A 14 0.78 30.16 -20.26
CA HIS A 14 0.14 28.89 -19.91
C HIS A 14 -1.32 28.90 -20.31
N THR A 15 -1.92 27.73 -20.50
CA THR A 15 -3.31 27.61 -21.00
C THR A 15 -4.39 27.75 -19.91
N VAL A 16 -4.05 28.14 -18.68
CA VAL A 16 -4.99 28.19 -17.54
C VAL A 16 -6.21 29.09 -17.81
N HIS A 17 -6.03 30.20 -18.53
CA HIS A 17 -7.12 31.13 -18.86
C HIS A 17 -7.68 30.92 -20.28
N LEU A 18 -7.19 29.92 -21.01
CA LEU A 18 -7.52 29.74 -22.42
C LEU A 18 -9.01 29.45 -22.63
N GLU A 19 -9.65 28.72 -21.70
CA GLU A 19 -11.09 28.45 -21.76
C GLU A 19 -11.92 29.74 -21.64
N LEU A 20 -11.58 30.62 -20.70
CA LEU A 20 -12.24 31.91 -20.55
C LEU A 20 -12.05 32.79 -21.80
N ILE A 21 -10.83 32.87 -22.31
CA ILE A 21 -10.50 33.63 -23.53
C ILE A 21 -11.25 33.06 -24.74
N THR A 22 -11.34 31.74 -24.84
CA THR A 22 -12.08 31.04 -25.88
C THR A 22 -13.55 31.43 -25.88
N ASN A 23 -14.16 31.54 -24.69
CA ASN A 23 -15.55 31.94 -24.55
C ASN A 23 -15.77 33.43 -24.88
N ILE A 24 -14.87 34.32 -24.44
CA ILE A 24 -14.98 35.77 -24.68
C ILE A 24 -14.83 36.10 -26.17
N PHE A 25 -13.82 35.52 -26.83
CA PHE A 25 -13.48 35.84 -28.22
C PHE A 25 -14.04 34.84 -29.24
N GLN A 26 -14.87 33.90 -28.78
CA GLN A 26 -15.52 32.87 -29.60
C GLN A 26 -14.52 32.13 -30.51
N LEU A 27 -13.45 31.60 -29.92
CA LEU A 27 -12.32 31.04 -30.68
C LEU A 27 -12.62 29.66 -31.32
N LYS A 28 -13.78 29.06 -31.03
CA LYS A 28 -14.26 27.81 -31.66
C LYS A 28 -14.97 28.13 -32.97
N SER A 29 -14.22 28.56 -33.98
CA SER A 29 -14.71 28.81 -35.33
C SER A 29 -13.89 28.04 -36.37
N ASP A 30 -14.49 27.73 -37.51
CA ASP A 30 -13.82 27.00 -38.60
C ASP A 30 -12.58 27.74 -39.11
N ASP A 31 -12.66 29.08 -39.19
CA ASP A 31 -11.54 29.94 -39.62
C ASP A 31 -10.31 29.87 -38.69
N MET A 32 -10.50 29.48 -37.42
CA MET A 32 -9.42 29.38 -36.43
C MET A 32 -8.85 27.96 -36.31
N ALA A 33 -9.53 26.95 -36.87
CA ALA A 33 -9.17 25.54 -36.67
C ALA A 33 -7.73 25.23 -37.13
N ASP A 34 -7.36 25.65 -38.34
CA ASP A 34 -6.01 25.44 -38.89
C ASP A 34 -4.94 26.21 -38.11
N HIS A 35 -5.26 27.43 -37.68
CA HIS A 35 -4.33 28.25 -36.89
C HIS A 35 -4.05 27.62 -35.53
N ILE A 36 -5.09 27.15 -34.84
CA ILE A 36 -4.98 26.49 -33.54
C ILE A 36 -4.24 25.17 -33.68
N LEU A 37 -4.55 24.37 -34.70
CA LEU A 37 -3.84 23.12 -34.98
C LEU A 37 -2.34 23.36 -35.20
N HIS A 38 -1.99 24.37 -36.01
CA HIS A 38 -0.60 24.74 -36.25
C HIS A 38 0.10 25.21 -34.96
N ALA A 39 -0.59 25.99 -34.12
CA ALA A 39 -0.06 26.43 -32.84
C ALA A 39 0.19 25.26 -31.88
N VAL A 40 -0.71 24.28 -31.80
CA VAL A 40 -0.51 23.07 -30.99
C VAL A 40 0.69 22.26 -31.52
N LYS A 41 0.82 22.10 -32.84
CA LYS A 41 2.01 21.46 -33.45
C LYS A 41 3.31 22.20 -33.09
N ASN A 42 3.29 23.53 -33.06
CA ASN A 42 4.43 24.34 -32.63
C ASN A 42 4.73 24.17 -31.13
N MET A 43 3.72 24.03 -30.28
CA MET A 43 3.93 23.71 -28.85
C MET A 43 4.60 22.35 -28.68
N ILE A 44 4.18 21.34 -29.45
CA ILE A 44 4.80 20.01 -29.46
C ILE A 44 6.25 20.09 -29.93
N ALA A 45 6.54 20.83 -31.01
CA ALA A 45 7.90 21.03 -31.51
C ALA A 45 8.83 21.68 -30.47
N LYS A 46 8.28 22.53 -29.59
CA LYS A 46 8.98 23.14 -28.45
C LYS A 46 8.97 22.30 -27.17
N ALA A 47 8.52 21.04 -27.23
CA ALA A 47 8.35 20.13 -26.10
C ALA A 47 7.41 20.64 -24.99
N ASN A 48 6.52 21.61 -25.28
CA ASN A 48 5.51 22.10 -24.34
C ASN A 48 4.24 21.23 -24.38
N TYR A 49 4.38 19.97 -23.98
CA TYR A 49 3.31 18.97 -24.05
C TYR A 49 2.13 19.27 -23.10
N ARG A 50 2.38 19.91 -21.96
CA ARG A 50 1.34 20.25 -20.97
C ARG A 50 0.28 21.17 -21.57
N ASP A 51 0.74 22.23 -22.22
CA ASP A 51 -0.14 23.23 -22.81
C ASP A 51 -0.71 22.71 -24.13
N ALA A 52 0.08 21.97 -24.92
CA ALA A 52 -0.37 21.33 -26.15
C ALA A 52 -1.58 20.42 -25.94
N ILE A 53 -1.53 19.50 -24.97
CA ILE A 53 -2.65 18.56 -24.73
C ILE A 53 -3.88 19.27 -24.18
N SER A 54 -3.69 20.29 -23.34
CA SER A 54 -4.79 21.09 -22.79
C SER A 54 -5.50 21.87 -23.90
N CYS A 55 -4.74 22.48 -24.80
CA CYS A 55 -5.26 23.19 -25.96
C CYS A 55 -5.96 22.23 -26.93
N ALA A 56 -5.32 21.11 -27.28
CA ALA A 56 -5.89 20.11 -28.17
C ALA A 56 -7.22 19.53 -27.64
N THR A 57 -7.31 19.32 -26.32
CA THR A 57 -8.55 18.87 -25.65
C THR A 57 -9.65 19.92 -25.76
N LEU A 58 -9.35 21.19 -25.46
CA LEU A 58 -10.33 22.27 -25.44
C LEU A 58 -10.98 22.51 -26.81
N PHE A 59 -10.20 22.35 -27.88
CA PHE A 59 -10.62 22.59 -29.26
C PHE A 59 -11.01 21.33 -30.04
N GLY A 60 -11.02 20.15 -29.41
CA GLY A 60 -11.50 18.93 -30.07
C GLY A 60 -10.58 18.42 -31.19
N LEU A 61 -9.26 18.54 -31.04
CA LEU A 61 -8.27 18.20 -32.09
C LEU A 61 -7.74 16.76 -32.02
N GLN A 62 -8.45 15.85 -31.36
CA GLN A 62 -7.99 14.48 -31.07
C GLN A 62 -7.58 13.71 -32.33
N SER A 63 -8.37 13.81 -33.40
CA SER A 63 -8.15 13.11 -34.67
C SER A 63 -6.88 13.53 -35.42
N HIS A 64 -6.27 14.66 -35.03
CA HIS A 64 -5.09 15.21 -35.70
C HIS A 64 -3.75 14.78 -35.08
N PHE A 65 -3.77 14.04 -33.97
CA PHE A 65 -2.55 13.65 -33.25
C PHE A 65 -2.52 12.13 -33.02
N THR A 66 -1.35 11.55 -33.26
CA THR A 66 -1.09 10.16 -32.88
C THR A 66 -0.69 10.05 -31.40
N LEU A 67 -0.72 8.82 -30.87
CA LEU A 67 -0.25 8.54 -29.52
C LEU A 67 1.19 9.01 -29.28
N ILE A 68 2.09 8.74 -30.22
CA ILE A 68 3.53 9.01 -30.07
C ILE A 68 3.80 10.53 -30.08
N GLU A 69 3.00 11.29 -30.83
CA GLU A 69 3.20 12.74 -30.97
C GLU A 69 2.80 13.52 -29.72
N LEU A 70 1.72 13.12 -29.02
CA LEU A 70 1.16 13.92 -27.92
C LEU A 70 0.90 13.11 -26.65
N VAL A 71 0.24 11.95 -26.76
CA VAL A 71 -0.25 11.20 -25.59
C VAL A 71 0.88 10.55 -24.79
N ILE A 72 1.78 9.82 -25.46
CA ILE A 72 2.92 9.14 -24.81
C ILE A 72 3.85 10.15 -24.12
N PRO A 73 4.27 11.25 -24.76
CA PRO A 73 5.00 12.33 -24.08
C PRO A 73 4.32 12.81 -22.79
N CYS A 74 3.01 13.06 -22.81
CA CYS A 74 2.27 13.49 -21.62
C CYS A 74 2.24 12.40 -20.53
N MET A 75 2.08 11.12 -20.90
CA MET A 75 2.14 10.00 -19.96
C MET A 75 3.53 9.89 -19.31
N LEU A 76 4.60 10.08 -20.08
CA LEU A 76 5.99 10.11 -19.60
C LEU A 76 6.31 11.34 -18.73
N GLN A 77 5.38 12.30 -18.64
CA GLN A 77 5.45 13.47 -17.78
C GLN A 77 4.54 13.39 -16.55
N ASP A 78 3.99 12.20 -16.24
CA ASP A 78 3.05 11.96 -15.13
C ASP A 78 1.74 12.78 -15.26
N ARG A 79 1.33 13.13 -16.49
CA ARG A 79 0.14 13.95 -16.79
C ARG A 79 -1.12 13.13 -17.12
N PHE A 80 -1.36 12.05 -16.38
CA PHE A 80 -2.47 11.13 -16.66
C PHE A 80 -3.85 11.84 -16.75
N ILE A 81 -4.13 12.80 -15.87
CA ILE A 81 -5.45 13.50 -15.85
C ILE A 81 -5.71 14.25 -17.16
N ALA A 82 -4.69 14.88 -17.74
CA ALA A 82 -4.83 15.60 -19.00
C ALA A 82 -4.98 14.65 -20.19
N VAL A 83 -4.26 13.51 -20.17
CA VAL A 83 -4.42 12.44 -21.16
C VAL A 83 -5.82 11.86 -21.12
N ASP A 84 -6.32 11.55 -19.92
CA ASP A 84 -7.65 11.00 -19.71
C ASP A 84 -8.76 11.92 -20.24
N ALA A 85 -8.62 13.23 -20.01
CA ALA A 85 -9.53 14.24 -20.57
C ALA A 85 -9.46 14.31 -22.10
N PHE A 86 -8.26 14.25 -22.68
CA PHE A 86 -8.06 14.31 -24.13
C PHE A 86 -8.69 13.12 -24.85
N ILE A 87 -8.46 11.90 -24.35
CA ILE A 87 -8.89 10.66 -25.02
C ILE A 87 -10.26 10.14 -24.55
N LYS A 88 -10.97 10.87 -23.68
CA LYS A 88 -12.19 10.40 -22.99
C LYS A 88 -13.24 9.77 -23.92
N ASN A 89 -13.40 10.33 -25.12
CA ASN A 89 -14.38 9.87 -26.10
C ASN A 89 -13.74 9.14 -27.29
N GLU A 90 -12.43 8.89 -27.27
CA GLU A 90 -11.65 8.30 -28.36
C GLU A 90 -11.32 6.83 -28.07
N ARG A 91 -12.31 5.94 -28.27
CA ARG A 91 -12.20 4.51 -27.90
C ARG A 91 -10.99 3.82 -28.54
N LYS A 92 -10.69 4.12 -29.81
CA LYS A 92 -9.53 3.57 -30.52
C LYS A 92 -8.20 4.02 -29.89
N MET A 93 -8.09 5.30 -29.53
CA MET A 93 -6.87 5.84 -28.91
C MET A 93 -6.67 5.29 -27.49
N GLN A 94 -7.75 5.05 -26.74
CA GLN A 94 -7.71 4.38 -25.44
C GLN A 94 -7.16 2.95 -25.56
N GLU A 95 -7.66 2.18 -26.54
CA GLU A 95 -7.19 0.82 -26.84
C GLU A 95 -5.71 0.81 -27.23
N GLU A 96 -5.31 1.66 -28.17
CA GLU A 96 -3.92 1.78 -28.61
C GLU A 96 -2.98 2.18 -27.45
N LEU A 97 -3.44 3.03 -26.52
CA LEU A 97 -2.67 3.45 -25.35
C LEU A 97 -2.43 2.27 -24.39
N ILE A 98 -3.47 1.46 -24.15
CA ILE A 98 -3.36 0.25 -23.33
C ILE A 98 -2.38 -0.72 -23.99
N SER A 99 -2.57 -1.02 -25.27
CA SER A 99 -1.72 -1.92 -26.05
C SER A 99 -0.25 -1.45 -26.07
N TYR A 100 -0.01 -0.15 -26.22
CA TYR A 100 1.33 0.42 -26.20
C TYR A 100 2.10 0.10 -24.91
N PHE A 101 1.46 0.28 -23.75
CA PHE A 101 2.07 -0.01 -22.45
C PHE A 101 2.06 -1.49 -22.08
N ASP A 102 1.07 -2.26 -22.55
CA ASP A 102 1.03 -3.71 -22.40
C ASP A 102 2.24 -4.39 -23.07
N ASN A 103 2.64 -3.90 -24.25
CA ASN A 103 3.83 -4.35 -24.97
C ASN A 103 5.17 -4.07 -24.27
N LEU A 104 5.17 -3.39 -23.12
CA LEU A 104 6.36 -3.24 -22.27
C LEU A 104 6.44 -4.30 -21.17
N ILE A 105 5.34 -4.99 -20.89
CA ILE A 105 5.29 -6.02 -19.85
C ILE A 105 6.18 -7.19 -20.25
N GLY A 106 7.04 -7.61 -19.32
CA GLY A 106 7.99 -8.71 -19.55
C GLY A 106 9.30 -8.32 -20.21
N LEU A 107 9.43 -7.09 -20.74
CA LEU A 107 10.69 -6.63 -21.31
C LEU A 107 11.75 -6.39 -20.23
N ASP A 108 13.00 -6.68 -20.55
CA ASP A 108 14.13 -6.39 -19.67
C ASP A 108 14.46 -4.90 -19.64
N LYS A 109 15.25 -4.51 -18.63
CA LYS A 109 15.59 -3.11 -18.41
C LYS A 109 16.31 -2.47 -19.60
N ARG A 110 17.22 -3.18 -20.27
CA ARG A 110 18.03 -2.63 -21.37
C ARG A 110 17.15 -2.35 -22.59
N THR A 111 16.23 -3.25 -22.90
CA THR A 111 15.28 -3.08 -24.02
C THR A 111 14.36 -1.88 -23.80
N ILE A 112 13.81 -1.74 -22.60
CA ILE A 112 13.02 -0.55 -22.23
C ILE A 112 13.90 0.69 -22.29
N ASP A 113 15.16 0.57 -21.83
CA ASP A 113 16.04 1.72 -21.81
C ASP A 113 16.31 2.28 -23.21
N TYR A 114 16.59 1.38 -24.16
CA TYR A 114 16.77 1.70 -25.58
C TYR A 114 15.50 2.29 -26.21
N ARG A 115 14.32 1.70 -25.95
CA ARG A 115 13.05 2.17 -26.53
C ARG A 115 12.69 3.61 -26.15
N TYR A 116 13.13 4.08 -24.99
CA TYR A 116 12.87 5.44 -24.49
C TYR A 116 14.10 6.36 -24.51
N GLU A 117 15.18 5.97 -25.20
CA GLU A 117 16.41 6.75 -25.25
C GLU A 117 16.19 8.15 -25.87
N ASP A 118 15.47 8.23 -26.99
CA ASP A 118 15.20 9.51 -27.66
C ASP A 118 14.36 10.46 -26.79
N PHE A 119 13.33 9.96 -26.11
CA PHE A 119 12.53 10.74 -25.17
C PHE A 119 13.34 11.28 -24.00
N ARG A 120 14.34 10.52 -23.52
CA ARG A 120 15.27 10.97 -22.47
C ARG A 120 16.26 11.99 -22.97
N ARG A 121 16.87 11.75 -24.14
CA ARG A 121 17.81 12.68 -24.77
C ARG A 121 17.17 14.05 -25.01
N ARG A 122 15.91 14.06 -25.44
CA ARG A 122 15.11 15.29 -25.63
C ARG A 122 14.53 15.87 -24.34
N LYS A 123 14.82 15.29 -23.18
CA LYS A 123 14.31 15.70 -21.85
C LYS A 123 12.77 15.74 -21.76
N ILE A 124 12.08 14.89 -22.52
CA ILE A 124 10.62 14.78 -22.53
C ILE A 124 10.14 13.93 -21.36
N MET A 125 10.84 12.82 -21.10
CA MET A 125 10.53 11.88 -20.03
C MET A 125 11.01 12.40 -18.68
N THR A 126 10.07 12.68 -17.77
CA THR A 126 10.38 13.14 -16.39
C THR A 126 10.15 12.05 -15.34
N ILE A 127 9.37 11.02 -15.67
CA ILE A 127 9.20 9.86 -14.80
C ILE A 127 10.46 8.99 -14.78
N PRO A 128 10.77 8.34 -13.65
CA PRO A 128 11.87 7.38 -13.61
C PRO A 128 11.52 6.11 -14.42
N THR A 129 12.51 5.49 -15.07
CA THR A 129 12.32 4.23 -15.83
C THR A 129 11.71 3.11 -14.97
N SER A 130 11.89 3.14 -13.65
CA SER A 130 11.27 2.19 -12.73
C SER A 130 9.73 2.21 -12.78
N LYS A 131 9.09 3.32 -13.18
CA LYS A 131 7.63 3.38 -13.40
C LYS A 131 7.18 2.63 -14.66
N LEU A 132 8.09 2.34 -15.60
CA LEU A 132 7.82 1.64 -16.86
C LEU A 132 8.23 0.16 -16.83
N GLN A 133 8.54 -0.39 -15.64
CA GLN A 133 9.11 -1.73 -15.49
C GLN A 133 8.40 -2.53 -14.39
N LYS A 134 8.48 -3.87 -14.50
CA LYS A 134 8.01 -4.82 -13.48
C LYS A 134 6.53 -4.57 -13.08
N LYS A 135 6.22 -4.72 -11.80
CA LYS A 135 4.89 -4.43 -11.22
C LYS A 135 4.37 -3.01 -11.47
N ALA A 136 5.23 -2.02 -11.75
CA ALA A 136 4.78 -0.66 -11.97
C ALA A 136 4.01 -0.53 -13.30
N ILE A 137 4.54 -1.13 -14.37
CA ILE A 137 3.87 -1.13 -15.67
C ILE A 137 2.61 -2.00 -15.65
N GLU A 138 2.64 -3.16 -14.97
CA GLU A 138 1.45 -4.00 -14.79
C GLU A 138 0.32 -3.23 -14.09
N LYS A 139 0.64 -2.44 -13.06
CA LYS A 139 -0.33 -1.60 -12.34
C LYS A 139 -0.88 -0.48 -13.21
N LEU A 140 -0.03 0.11 -14.07
CA LEU A 140 -0.48 1.15 -15.00
C LEU A 140 -1.47 0.58 -16.01
N VAL A 141 -1.10 -0.50 -16.71
CA VAL A 141 -1.97 -1.14 -17.72
C VAL A 141 -3.28 -1.60 -17.09
N ALA A 142 -3.22 -2.24 -15.91
CA ALA A 142 -4.42 -2.66 -15.18
C ALA A 142 -5.34 -1.48 -14.82
N LYS A 143 -4.76 -0.34 -14.40
CA LYS A 143 -5.52 0.87 -14.13
C LYS A 143 -6.21 1.38 -15.41
N LEU A 144 -5.51 1.42 -16.54
CA LEU A 144 -6.07 1.89 -17.81
C LEU A 144 -7.24 1.00 -18.28
N VAL A 145 -7.08 -0.32 -18.20
CA VAL A 145 -8.14 -1.29 -18.55
C VAL A 145 -9.41 -1.04 -17.72
N VAL A 146 -9.26 -0.83 -16.41
CA VAL A 146 -10.40 -0.53 -15.51
C VAL A 146 -10.99 0.85 -15.80
N THR A 147 -10.16 1.88 -15.98
CA THR A 147 -10.61 3.25 -16.24
C THR A 147 -11.44 3.35 -17.52
N TYR A 148 -11.03 2.64 -18.58
CA TYR A 148 -11.71 2.71 -19.89
C TYR A 148 -12.70 1.56 -20.14
N ASN A 149 -12.94 0.70 -19.14
CA ASN A 149 -13.88 -0.40 -19.21
C ASN A 149 -13.67 -1.34 -20.42
N PHE A 150 -12.42 -1.79 -20.60
CA PHE A 150 -12.06 -2.81 -21.60
C PHE A 150 -11.88 -4.19 -20.97
N SER A 151 -12.02 -5.24 -21.78
CA SER A 151 -11.60 -6.58 -21.40
C SER A 151 -10.08 -6.73 -21.52
N SER A 152 -9.40 -7.15 -20.45
CA SER A 152 -7.94 -7.35 -20.49
C SER A 152 -7.49 -8.36 -21.53
N GLN A 153 -8.32 -9.35 -21.84
CA GLN A 153 -7.97 -10.40 -22.81
C GLN A 153 -7.84 -9.85 -24.24
N GLU A 154 -8.60 -8.80 -24.57
CA GLU A 154 -8.65 -8.21 -25.91
C GLU A 154 -7.54 -7.18 -26.11
N VAL A 155 -7.39 -6.25 -25.15
CA VAL A 155 -6.53 -5.07 -25.34
C VAL A 155 -5.19 -5.12 -24.59
N ALA A 156 -5.03 -6.07 -23.65
CA ALA A 156 -3.85 -6.21 -22.80
C ALA A 156 -3.39 -7.68 -22.65
N PRO A 157 -3.08 -8.39 -23.76
CA PRO A 157 -2.77 -9.82 -23.75
C PRO A 157 -1.52 -10.16 -22.93
N ASN A 158 -0.49 -9.28 -22.86
CA ASN A 158 0.71 -9.55 -22.07
C ASN A 158 0.42 -9.46 -20.58
N LEU A 159 -0.32 -8.44 -20.13
CA LEU A 159 -0.78 -8.33 -18.73
C LEU A 159 -1.61 -9.56 -18.34
N TYR A 160 -2.56 -9.94 -19.20
CA TYR A 160 -3.43 -11.10 -18.98
C TYR A 160 -2.59 -12.38 -18.79
N ARG A 161 -1.63 -12.62 -19.70
CA ARG A 161 -0.72 -13.77 -19.63
C ARG A 161 0.19 -13.72 -18.39
N PHE A 162 0.89 -12.62 -18.15
CA PHE A 162 1.84 -12.50 -17.02
C PHE A 162 1.17 -12.69 -15.66
N ARG A 163 -0.08 -12.25 -15.51
CA ARG A 163 -0.87 -12.49 -14.29
C ARG A 163 -1.19 -13.96 -14.10
N ARG A 164 -1.64 -14.66 -15.15
CA ARG A 164 -1.93 -16.10 -15.11
C ARG A 164 -0.67 -16.90 -14.79
N GLU A 165 0.44 -16.59 -15.45
CA GLU A 165 1.74 -17.21 -15.15
C GLU A 165 2.18 -16.93 -13.70
N GLY A 166 2.03 -15.69 -13.22
CA GLY A 166 2.36 -15.31 -11.85
C GLY A 166 1.50 -16.03 -10.80
N ALA A 167 0.21 -16.18 -11.07
CA ALA A 167 -0.72 -16.94 -10.23
C ALA A 167 -0.30 -18.41 -10.13
N LEU A 168 0.00 -19.05 -11.26
CA LEU A 168 0.49 -20.43 -11.30
C LEU A 168 1.80 -20.61 -10.51
N ARG A 169 2.76 -19.70 -10.67
CA ARG A 169 4.02 -19.72 -9.90
C ARG A 169 3.76 -19.60 -8.40
N HIS A 170 2.85 -18.71 -8.00
CA HIS A 170 2.46 -18.54 -6.60
C HIS A 170 1.82 -19.82 -6.04
N MET A 171 0.91 -20.46 -6.77
CA MET A 171 0.29 -21.70 -6.31
C MET A 171 1.29 -22.85 -6.19
N ALA A 172 2.20 -22.98 -7.16
CA ALA A 172 3.28 -23.97 -7.05
C ALA A 172 4.18 -23.70 -5.83
N PHE A 173 4.49 -22.43 -5.55
CA PHE A 173 5.21 -22.04 -4.32
C PHE A 173 4.43 -22.41 -3.05
N MET A 174 3.12 -22.11 -3.01
CA MET A 174 2.27 -22.46 -1.88
C MET A 174 2.19 -23.98 -1.63
N TYR A 175 2.22 -24.78 -2.69
CA TYR A 175 2.14 -26.23 -2.60
C TYR A 175 3.49 -26.88 -2.27
N PHE A 176 4.54 -26.62 -3.05
CA PHE A 176 5.84 -27.29 -2.90
C PHE A 176 6.75 -26.71 -1.83
N VAL A 177 6.55 -25.43 -1.44
CA VAL A 177 7.46 -24.74 -0.52
C VAL A 177 6.78 -24.41 0.81
N GLU A 178 5.66 -23.68 0.78
CA GLU A 178 4.99 -23.26 2.02
C GLU A 178 4.08 -24.34 2.62
N HIS A 179 3.70 -25.35 1.84
CA HIS A 179 2.74 -26.40 2.25
C HIS A 179 1.43 -25.80 2.79
N GLY A 180 1.01 -24.66 2.22
CA GLY A 180 -0.15 -23.89 2.68
C GLY A 180 -1.44 -24.18 1.91
N ILE A 181 -1.40 -25.08 0.93
CA ILE A 181 -2.56 -25.55 0.17
C ILE A 181 -2.56 -27.07 0.10
N THR A 182 -3.76 -27.66 0.12
CA THR A 182 -3.97 -29.09 -0.09
C THR A 182 -3.63 -29.52 -1.52
N GLU A 183 -3.42 -30.80 -1.75
CA GLU A 183 -3.16 -31.34 -3.08
C GLU A 183 -4.34 -31.11 -4.03
N GLU A 184 -5.55 -31.32 -3.53
CA GLU A 184 -6.81 -31.14 -4.27
C GLU A 184 -7.02 -29.66 -4.59
N GLY A 185 -6.75 -28.77 -3.63
CA GLY A 185 -6.82 -27.32 -3.83
C GLY A 185 -5.82 -26.82 -4.88
N TYR A 186 -4.58 -27.31 -4.83
CA TYR A 186 -3.55 -27.02 -5.82
C TYR A 186 -3.96 -27.50 -7.20
N PHE A 187 -4.38 -28.76 -7.31
CA PHE A 187 -4.80 -29.38 -8.56
C PHE A 187 -5.98 -28.63 -9.20
N ASP A 188 -7.04 -28.34 -8.43
CA ASP A 188 -8.21 -27.62 -8.94
C ASP A 188 -7.88 -26.21 -9.41
N TYR A 189 -7.00 -25.51 -8.70
CA TYR A 189 -6.54 -24.20 -9.14
C TYR A 189 -5.79 -24.30 -10.46
N VAL A 190 -4.76 -25.15 -10.53
CA VAL A 190 -3.89 -25.24 -11.70
C VAL A 190 -4.65 -25.77 -12.92
N ALA A 191 -5.46 -26.82 -12.75
CA ALA A 191 -6.28 -27.38 -13.83
C ALA A 191 -7.22 -26.32 -14.41
N GLN A 192 -7.90 -25.52 -13.57
CA GLN A 192 -8.77 -24.44 -14.04
C GLN A 192 -7.99 -23.26 -14.62
N ALA A 193 -6.78 -22.98 -14.14
CA ALA A 193 -5.97 -21.89 -14.65
C ALA A 193 -5.39 -22.22 -16.03
N LEU A 194 -5.04 -23.48 -16.28
CA LEU A 194 -4.47 -23.96 -17.53
C LEU A 194 -5.53 -24.21 -18.62
N GLN A 195 -6.67 -24.82 -18.26
CA GLN A 195 -7.75 -25.19 -19.19
C GLN A 195 -7.21 -25.80 -20.50
N SER A 196 -7.65 -25.30 -21.66
CA SER A 196 -7.21 -25.69 -23.00
C SER A 196 -6.08 -24.78 -23.56
N ASP A 197 -5.47 -23.93 -22.74
CA ASP A 197 -4.40 -23.01 -23.18
C ASP A 197 -3.05 -23.75 -23.28
N LEU A 198 -2.77 -24.30 -24.47
CA LEU A 198 -1.55 -25.07 -24.74
C LEU A 198 -0.26 -24.28 -24.46
N ALA A 199 -0.27 -22.96 -24.69
CA ALA A 199 0.90 -22.13 -24.44
C ALA A 199 1.19 -22.01 -22.94
N LEU A 200 0.14 -21.83 -22.13
CA LEU A 200 0.25 -21.76 -20.67
C LEU A 200 0.55 -23.14 -20.05
N GLN A 201 -0.04 -24.22 -20.58
CA GLN A 201 0.28 -25.60 -20.18
C GLN A 201 1.78 -25.87 -20.37
N LYS A 202 2.32 -25.61 -21.56
CA LYS A 202 3.76 -25.77 -21.84
C LYS A 202 4.62 -24.87 -20.97
N TYR A 203 4.21 -23.61 -20.76
CA TYR A 203 4.90 -22.70 -19.85
C TYR A 203 5.01 -23.30 -18.44
N PHE A 204 3.90 -23.77 -17.88
CA PHE A 204 3.85 -24.26 -16.52
C PHE A 204 4.64 -25.55 -16.35
N ILE A 205 4.52 -26.50 -17.28
CA ILE A 205 5.32 -27.73 -17.27
C ILE A 205 6.81 -27.39 -17.30
N ASN A 206 7.25 -26.46 -18.17
CA ASN A 206 8.65 -26.02 -18.20
C ASN A 206 9.09 -25.33 -16.91
N TYR A 207 8.21 -24.55 -16.28
CA TYR A 207 8.47 -23.93 -14.99
C TYR A 207 8.68 -24.99 -13.89
N LEU A 208 7.83 -26.02 -13.80
CA LEU A 208 8.00 -27.12 -12.86
C LEU A 208 9.33 -27.85 -13.09
N CYS A 209 9.67 -28.15 -14.36
CA CYS A 209 10.94 -28.79 -14.72
C CYS A 209 12.15 -27.95 -14.30
N SER A 210 12.09 -26.63 -14.49
CA SER A 210 13.18 -25.70 -14.15
C SER A 210 13.41 -25.62 -12.63
N ASN A 211 12.40 -25.96 -11.82
CA ASN A 211 12.49 -26.04 -10.36
C ASN A 211 12.77 -27.47 -9.86
N GLY A 212 12.93 -28.45 -10.75
CA GLY A 212 13.20 -29.86 -10.40
C GLY A 212 11.98 -30.66 -9.95
N TRP A 213 10.76 -30.13 -10.08
CA TRP A 213 9.52 -30.80 -9.69
C TRP A 213 9.01 -31.74 -10.80
N PHE A 214 9.83 -32.73 -11.16
CA PHE A 214 9.60 -33.59 -12.32
C PHE A 214 8.36 -34.47 -12.21
N ASN A 215 8.06 -35.02 -11.01
CA ASN A 215 6.89 -35.88 -10.82
C ASN A 215 5.58 -35.14 -11.12
N ASP A 216 5.45 -33.90 -10.65
CA ASP A 216 4.26 -33.10 -10.93
C ASP A 216 4.22 -32.61 -12.39
N ALA A 217 5.38 -32.31 -12.97
CA ALA A 217 5.46 -32.00 -14.40
C ALA A 217 4.98 -33.18 -15.26
N ILE A 218 5.33 -34.42 -14.89
CA ILE A 218 4.81 -35.65 -15.53
C ILE A 218 3.29 -35.73 -15.34
N ARG A 219 2.79 -35.48 -14.12
CA ARG A 219 1.35 -35.49 -13.83
C ARG A 219 0.57 -34.57 -14.78
N TRP A 220 1.05 -33.34 -15.00
CA TRP A 220 0.41 -32.42 -15.95
C TRP A 220 0.58 -32.83 -17.42
N VAL A 221 1.73 -33.40 -17.80
CA VAL A 221 1.93 -33.98 -19.13
C VAL A 221 0.92 -35.10 -19.41
N VAL A 222 0.70 -35.99 -18.44
CA VAL A 222 -0.28 -37.08 -18.54
C VAL A 222 -1.70 -36.52 -18.56
N PHE A 223 -2.04 -35.60 -17.65
CA PHE A 223 -3.37 -35.01 -17.54
C PHE A 223 -3.83 -34.33 -18.84
N PHE A 224 -2.93 -33.60 -19.52
CA PHE A 224 -3.24 -32.93 -20.79
C PHE A 224 -2.95 -33.76 -22.04
N ASN A 225 -2.55 -35.03 -21.88
CA ASN A 225 -2.16 -35.92 -22.97
C ASN A 225 -1.05 -35.32 -23.88
N LEU A 226 -0.01 -34.77 -23.25
CA LEU A 226 1.09 -34.06 -23.92
C LEU A 226 2.39 -34.87 -24.00
N ILE A 227 2.33 -36.20 -23.81
CA ILE A 227 3.51 -37.09 -23.71
C ILE A 227 4.45 -36.89 -24.91
N ASP A 228 3.92 -36.89 -26.13
CA ASP A 228 4.71 -36.73 -27.37
C ASP A 228 5.35 -35.34 -27.51
N SER A 229 4.79 -34.34 -26.82
CA SER A 229 5.24 -32.95 -26.86
C SER A 229 5.96 -32.51 -25.58
N ALA A 230 6.29 -33.47 -24.70
CA ALA A 230 6.91 -33.19 -23.42
C ALA A 230 8.32 -32.58 -23.57
N PRO A 231 8.71 -31.64 -22.68
CA PRO A 231 10.05 -31.09 -22.67
C PRO A 231 11.15 -32.16 -22.65
N ARG A 232 12.26 -31.91 -23.37
CA ARG A 232 13.39 -32.87 -23.46
C ARG A 232 13.95 -33.27 -22.09
N CYS A 233 13.90 -32.38 -21.11
CA CYS A 233 14.35 -32.66 -19.74
C CYS A 233 13.46 -33.69 -19.00
N LEU A 234 12.22 -33.92 -19.43
CA LEU A 234 11.33 -34.93 -18.85
C LEU A 234 11.48 -36.31 -19.49
N GLN A 235 12.06 -36.41 -20.68
CA GLN A 235 12.19 -37.68 -21.41
C GLN A 235 12.83 -38.80 -20.57
N PRO A 236 13.89 -38.57 -19.75
CA PRO A 236 14.45 -39.61 -18.89
C PRO A 236 13.51 -40.12 -17.79
N TYR A 237 12.51 -39.32 -17.42
CA TYR A 237 11.58 -39.58 -16.32
C TYR A 237 10.20 -40.06 -16.80
N LEU A 238 9.91 -39.96 -18.09
CA LEU A 238 8.68 -40.44 -18.73
C LEU A 238 8.82 -41.92 -19.12
N CYS A 239 8.85 -42.81 -18.11
CA CYS A 239 8.80 -44.24 -18.32
C CYS A 239 7.38 -44.79 -18.05
N ASN A 240 7.09 -46.01 -18.49
CA ASN A 240 5.76 -46.60 -18.32
C ASN A 240 5.29 -46.61 -16.86
N ASN A 241 6.19 -46.86 -15.90
CA ASN A 241 5.83 -46.89 -14.48
C ASN A 241 5.40 -45.52 -13.97
N THR A 242 6.15 -44.45 -14.26
CA THR A 242 5.81 -43.10 -13.78
C THR A 242 4.54 -42.55 -14.42
N VAL A 243 4.27 -42.92 -15.69
CA VAL A 243 3.01 -42.59 -16.35
C VAL A 243 1.83 -43.31 -15.69
N LEU A 244 1.97 -44.60 -15.36
CA LEU A 244 0.92 -45.36 -14.67
C LEU A 244 0.65 -44.83 -13.26
N GLU A 245 1.70 -44.47 -12.51
CA GLU A 245 1.57 -43.81 -11.20
C GLU A 245 0.82 -42.49 -11.31
N ALA A 246 1.21 -41.62 -12.24
CA ALA A 246 0.52 -40.36 -12.48
C ALA A 246 -0.95 -40.56 -12.89
N GLN A 247 -1.26 -41.58 -13.71
CA GLN A 247 -2.63 -41.92 -14.08
C GLN A 247 -3.46 -42.37 -12.86
N ALA A 248 -2.88 -43.19 -11.97
CA ALA A 248 -3.53 -43.64 -10.75
C ALA A 248 -3.80 -42.47 -9.80
N ASP A 249 -2.83 -41.58 -9.61
CA ASP A 249 -2.97 -40.37 -8.77
C ASP A 249 -4.05 -39.43 -9.31
N LEU A 250 -4.05 -39.18 -10.63
CA LEU A 250 -5.08 -38.37 -11.27
C LEU A 250 -6.47 -38.99 -11.13
N ALA A 251 -6.60 -40.31 -11.30
CA ALA A 251 -7.87 -41.00 -11.13
C ALA A 251 -8.40 -40.85 -9.70
N LYS A 252 -7.52 -40.93 -8.69
CA LYS A 252 -7.87 -40.68 -7.28
C LYS A 252 -8.41 -39.26 -7.09
N ILE A 253 -7.65 -38.23 -7.49
CA ILE A 253 -8.04 -36.81 -7.32
C ILE A 253 -9.35 -36.50 -8.04
N ILE A 254 -9.54 -37.02 -9.25
CA ILE A 254 -10.79 -36.84 -10.02
C ILE A 254 -11.97 -37.52 -9.31
N SER A 255 -11.76 -38.71 -8.73
CA SER A 255 -12.82 -39.43 -8.01
C SER A 255 -13.27 -38.72 -6.73
N GLU A 256 -12.34 -38.09 -6.00
CA GLU A 256 -12.61 -37.33 -4.77
C GLU A 256 -13.40 -36.04 -5.05
N ARG A 257 -13.45 -35.61 -6.31
CA ARG A 257 -14.22 -34.43 -6.76
C ARG A 257 -15.65 -34.75 -7.19
N ALA A 258 -16.08 -36.01 -7.11
CA ALA A 258 -17.47 -36.36 -7.41
C ALA A 258 -18.45 -35.50 -6.59
N SER A 259 -19.59 -35.14 -7.18
CA SER A 259 -20.60 -34.33 -6.50
C SER A 259 -21.03 -35.01 -5.21
N VAL A 260 -20.90 -34.30 -4.09
CA VAL A 260 -21.31 -34.79 -2.77
C VAL A 260 -22.68 -34.21 -2.45
N THR A 261 -23.66 -35.09 -2.27
CA THR A 261 -25.00 -34.72 -1.80
C THR A 261 -25.08 -34.84 -0.28
N ASN A 262 -25.99 -34.10 0.35
CA ASN A 262 -26.29 -34.20 1.79
C ASN A 262 -25.07 -33.90 2.69
N VAL A 263 -24.34 -32.83 2.38
CA VAL A 263 -23.26 -32.36 3.23
C VAL A 263 -23.86 -31.66 4.44
N GLU A 264 -23.40 -32.05 5.64
CA GLU A 264 -23.73 -31.37 6.89
C GLU A 264 -22.46 -30.70 7.46
N LEU A 265 -22.64 -29.53 8.07
CA LEU A 265 -21.55 -28.82 8.75
C LEU A 265 -21.12 -29.60 10.00
N PHE A 266 -22.11 -29.97 10.80
CA PHE A 266 -22.06 -30.90 11.92
C PHE A 266 -23.43 -31.63 11.99
N PRO A 267 -23.55 -32.73 12.73
CA PRO A 267 -24.78 -33.53 12.74
C PRO A 267 -26.03 -32.69 12.99
N GLY A 268 -26.98 -32.72 12.03
CA GLY A 268 -28.23 -31.97 12.11
C GLY A 268 -28.18 -30.52 11.60
N HIS A 269 -27.07 -30.07 11.02
CA HIS A 269 -26.95 -28.77 10.35
C HIS A 269 -26.62 -28.93 8.86
N PRO A 270 -27.63 -29.05 7.99
CA PRO A 270 -27.43 -29.24 6.56
C PRO A 270 -26.77 -28.02 5.90
N ILE A 271 -25.98 -28.31 4.86
CA ILE A 271 -25.45 -27.31 3.92
C ILE A 271 -26.19 -27.48 2.60
N LYS A 272 -26.92 -26.45 2.18
CA LYS A 272 -27.68 -26.44 0.92
C LYS A 272 -27.01 -25.54 -0.11
N MET A 273 -26.71 -26.10 -1.27
CA MET A 273 -26.28 -25.33 -2.43
C MET A 273 -27.49 -24.68 -3.09
N ILE A 274 -27.41 -23.39 -3.40
CA ILE A 274 -28.40 -22.67 -4.20
C ILE A 274 -27.78 -22.43 -5.58
N ALA A 275 -28.20 -23.21 -6.58
CA ALA A 275 -27.61 -23.19 -7.92
C ALA A 275 -28.64 -23.01 -9.04
N THR A 276 -29.94 -23.01 -8.70
CA THR A 276 -31.05 -22.78 -9.62
C THR A 276 -31.98 -21.65 -9.13
N LEU A 277 -32.91 -21.22 -9.98
CA LEU A 277 -33.92 -20.23 -9.61
C LEU A 277 -34.89 -20.82 -8.57
N GLU A 278 -35.25 -22.08 -8.72
CA GLU A 278 -36.12 -22.82 -7.81
C GLU A 278 -35.52 -22.87 -6.40
N ASP A 279 -34.23 -23.20 -6.28
CA ASP A 279 -33.51 -23.18 -5.00
C ASP A 279 -33.56 -21.78 -4.36
N LEU A 280 -33.42 -20.73 -5.18
CA LEU A 280 -33.45 -19.34 -4.70
C LEU A 280 -34.84 -18.94 -4.20
N GLU A 281 -35.91 -19.42 -4.85
CA GLU A 281 -37.29 -19.17 -4.40
C GLU A 281 -37.58 -19.85 -3.05
N GLU A 282 -37.00 -21.03 -2.79
CA GLU A 282 -37.09 -21.72 -1.49
C GLU A 282 -36.37 -20.99 -0.36
N LEU A 283 -35.40 -20.11 -0.69
CA LEU A 283 -34.64 -19.35 0.30
C LEU A 283 -35.41 -18.11 0.82
N TYR A 284 -36.36 -17.56 0.06
CA TYR A 284 -37.09 -16.35 0.48
C TYR A 284 -37.87 -16.51 1.80
N PRO A 285 -38.65 -17.58 2.03
CA PRO A 285 -39.33 -17.80 3.31
C PRO A 285 -38.34 -17.88 4.48
N VAL A 286 -37.20 -18.53 4.28
CA VAL A 286 -36.15 -18.67 5.30
C VAL A 286 -35.56 -17.32 5.68
N ILE A 287 -35.25 -16.47 4.69
CA ILE A 287 -34.75 -15.10 4.92
C ILE A 287 -35.79 -14.25 5.68
N LYS A 288 -37.08 -14.47 5.41
CA LYS A 288 -38.18 -13.73 6.04
C LYS A 288 -38.42 -14.14 7.50
N GLU A 289 -38.29 -15.43 7.80
CA GLU A 289 -38.53 -16.00 9.14
C GLU A 289 -37.31 -15.91 10.06
N ALA A 290 -36.11 -15.70 9.52
CA ALA A 290 -34.89 -15.61 10.31
C ALA A 290 -34.83 -14.34 11.19
N ASP A 291 -34.39 -14.51 12.44
CA ASP A 291 -34.05 -13.39 13.32
C ASP A 291 -32.60 -12.91 13.11
N LEU A 292 -31.70 -13.85 12.81
CA LEU A 292 -30.27 -13.64 12.67
C LEU A 292 -29.75 -14.35 11.42
N ILE A 293 -28.97 -13.66 10.61
CA ILE A 293 -28.39 -14.19 9.37
C ILE A 293 -26.89 -13.88 9.37
N GLY A 294 -26.06 -14.92 9.31
CA GLY A 294 -24.62 -14.81 9.09
C GLY A 294 -24.32 -14.74 7.59
N ILE A 295 -23.52 -13.76 7.18
CA ILE A 295 -23.15 -13.53 5.79
C ILE A 295 -21.64 -13.48 5.67
N ASP A 296 -21.14 -14.18 4.66
CA ASP A 296 -19.76 -14.09 4.21
C ASP A 296 -19.68 -14.25 2.69
N THR A 297 -18.51 -14.01 2.10
CA THR A 297 -18.29 -14.16 0.66
C THR A 297 -16.94 -14.79 0.31
N GLU A 298 -16.94 -15.72 -0.64
CA GLU A 298 -15.71 -16.21 -1.28
C GLU A 298 -15.52 -15.61 -2.67
N TRP A 299 -14.28 -15.36 -3.05
CA TRP A 299 -13.99 -14.58 -4.26
C TRP A 299 -13.38 -15.42 -5.38
N LYS A 300 -13.60 -14.98 -6.62
CA LYS A 300 -13.00 -15.56 -7.83
C LYS A 300 -11.47 -15.41 -7.78
N PRO A 301 -10.71 -16.43 -8.18
CA PRO A 301 -9.26 -16.31 -8.30
C PRO A 301 -8.84 -15.14 -9.20
N LEU A 302 -7.79 -14.42 -8.81
CA LEU A 302 -7.29 -13.24 -9.53
C LEU A 302 -6.80 -13.52 -10.96
N PHE A 303 -6.54 -14.78 -11.33
CA PHE A 303 -6.20 -15.14 -12.71
C PHE A 303 -7.41 -15.08 -13.64
N MET A 304 -8.64 -15.14 -13.11
CA MET A 304 -9.87 -15.10 -13.89
C MET A 304 -10.40 -13.68 -14.11
N CYS A 305 -10.11 -12.74 -13.21
CA CYS A 305 -10.69 -11.41 -13.22
C CYS A 305 -9.65 -10.34 -12.88
N THR A 306 -9.74 -9.18 -13.50
CA THR A 306 -8.86 -8.03 -13.21
C THR A 306 -9.19 -7.35 -11.89
N SER A 307 -10.39 -7.57 -11.36
CA SER A 307 -10.92 -7.13 -10.08
C SER A 307 -11.42 -8.31 -9.25
N GLU A 308 -11.45 -8.16 -7.93
CA GLU A 308 -12.11 -9.11 -7.03
C GLU A 308 -13.60 -9.16 -7.36
N LYS A 309 -14.13 -10.38 -7.52
CA LYS A 309 -15.54 -10.64 -7.76
C LYS A 309 -15.97 -11.82 -6.90
N VAL A 310 -17.23 -11.85 -6.47
CA VAL A 310 -17.80 -12.93 -5.67
C VAL A 310 -17.93 -14.20 -6.53
N ALA A 311 -17.54 -15.33 -5.95
CA ALA A 311 -17.70 -16.68 -6.51
C ALA A 311 -18.71 -17.52 -5.71
N LEU A 312 -18.82 -17.28 -4.41
CA LEU A 312 -19.77 -17.91 -3.51
C LEU A 312 -20.28 -16.87 -2.51
N PHE A 313 -21.57 -16.90 -2.21
CA PHE A 313 -22.18 -16.02 -1.21
C PHE A 313 -22.87 -16.88 -0.16
N GLN A 314 -22.59 -16.63 1.12
CA GLN A 314 -23.09 -17.45 2.22
C GLN A 314 -24.26 -16.76 2.92
N VAL A 315 -25.35 -17.51 3.14
CA VAL A 315 -26.49 -17.12 3.98
C VAL A 315 -26.68 -18.20 5.02
N CYS A 316 -26.25 -17.94 6.26
CA CYS A 316 -26.31 -18.91 7.34
C CYS A 316 -27.37 -18.51 8.36
N VAL A 317 -28.24 -19.45 8.71
CA VAL A 317 -29.21 -19.34 9.81
C VAL A 317 -28.97 -20.46 10.82
N GLN A 318 -29.66 -20.42 11.97
CA GLN A 318 -29.35 -21.32 13.09
C GLN A 318 -29.38 -22.82 12.76
N GLN A 319 -30.25 -23.22 11.82
CA GLN A 319 -30.49 -24.63 11.49
C GLN A 319 -29.96 -25.06 10.11
N CYS A 320 -29.44 -24.15 9.29
CA CYS A 320 -29.00 -24.47 7.93
C CYS A 320 -28.03 -23.40 7.40
N SER A 321 -27.05 -23.83 6.61
CA SER A 321 -26.17 -22.94 5.85
C SER A 321 -26.48 -23.04 4.36
N TYR A 322 -26.79 -21.91 3.74
CA TYR A 322 -27.07 -21.82 2.31
C TYR A 322 -25.87 -21.23 1.59
N LEU A 323 -25.38 -21.93 0.56
CA LEU A 323 -24.24 -21.52 -0.25
C LEU A 323 -24.74 -21.16 -1.65
N ILE A 324 -24.82 -19.86 -1.92
CA ILE A 324 -25.33 -19.31 -3.18
C ILE A 324 -24.22 -19.34 -4.22
N ASP A 325 -24.41 -20.20 -5.23
CA ASP A 325 -23.46 -20.42 -6.31
C ASP A 325 -23.53 -19.29 -7.35
N VAL A 326 -22.81 -18.21 -7.07
CA VAL A 326 -22.75 -17.05 -7.99
C VAL A 326 -22.19 -17.42 -9.36
N ILE A 327 -21.25 -18.37 -9.47
CA ILE A 327 -20.65 -18.80 -10.74
C ILE A 327 -21.66 -19.47 -11.67
N THR A 328 -22.56 -20.27 -11.11
CA THR A 328 -23.61 -20.93 -11.87
C THR A 328 -24.77 -19.98 -12.12
N LEU A 329 -25.22 -19.27 -11.09
CA LEU A 329 -26.38 -18.39 -11.16
C LEU A 329 -26.15 -17.13 -12.01
N GLU A 330 -24.93 -16.60 -12.12
CA GLU A 330 -24.64 -15.45 -13.01
C GLU A 330 -24.92 -15.75 -14.49
N LYS A 331 -24.98 -17.03 -14.87
CA LYS A 331 -25.26 -17.47 -16.25
C LYS A 331 -26.75 -17.69 -16.52
N VAL A 332 -27.56 -17.76 -15.46
CA VAL A 332 -28.98 -18.19 -15.54
C VAL A 332 -29.92 -17.09 -15.05
N LEU A 333 -29.56 -16.39 -13.98
CA LEU A 333 -30.40 -15.35 -13.38
C LEU A 333 -30.28 -14.02 -14.12
N THR A 334 -31.40 -13.32 -14.24
CA THR A 334 -31.46 -11.95 -14.72
C THR A 334 -31.07 -10.95 -13.64
N GLU A 335 -30.75 -9.71 -14.06
CA GLU A 335 -30.49 -8.61 -13.14
C GLU A 335 -31.66 -8.37 -12.16
N GLU A 336 -32.90 -8.44 -12.65
CA GLU A 336 -34.10 -8.28 -11.83
C GLU A 336 -34.22 -9.36 -10.74
N GLN A 337 -33.85 -10.61 -11.05
CA GLN A 337 -33.87 -11.71 -10.08
C GLN A 337 -32.80 -11.52 -8.99
N TRP A 338 -31.60 -11.07 -9.35
CA TRP A 338 -30.57 -10.71 -8.37
C TRP A 338 -31.01 -9.54 -7.49
N LEU A 339 -31.60 -8.49 -8.08
CA LEU A 339 -32.15 -7.36 -7.35
C LEU A 339 -33.22 -7.80 -6.35
N ARG A 340 -34.13 -8.69 -6.76
CA ARG A 340 -35.16 -9.27 -5.88
C ARG A 340 -34.53 -10.02 -4.70
N PHE A 341 -33.51 -10.84 -4.95
CA PHE A 341 -32.77 -11.54 -3.89
C PHE A 341 -32.14 -10.58 -2.88
N PHE A 342 -31.35 -9.62 -3.37
CA PHE A 342 -30.67 -8.67 -2.49
C PHE A 342 -31.63 -7.75 -1.74
N LYS A 343 -32.74 -7.36 -2.37
CA LYS A 343 -33.79 -6.59 -1.71
C LYS A 343 -34.44 -7.39 -0.58
N ALA A 344 -34.79 -8.66 -0.85
CA ALA A 344 -35.34 -9.56 0.16
C ALA A 344 -34.40 -9.72 1.37
N LEU A 345 -33.10 -9.93 1.10
CA LEU A 345 -32.10 -10.15 2.14
C LEU A 345 -31.75 -8.90 2.95
N PHE A 346 -31.44 -7.79 2.28
CA PHE A 346 -30.84 -6.63 2.95
C PHE A 346 -31.84 -5.53 3.31
N SER A 347 -33.00 -5.44 2.65
CA SER A 347 -33.94 -4.32 2.81
C SER A 347 -35.31 -4.72 3.36
N ASP A 348 -35.86 -5.85 2.91
CA ASP A 348 -37.19 -6.33 3.32
C ASP A 348 -37.13 -7.19 4.58
N SER A 349 -36.08 -8.02 4.76
CA SER A 349 -35.91 -8.85 5.96
C SER A 349 -35.65 -7.99 7.21
N THR A 350 -36.38 -8.31 8.28
CA THR A 350 -36.20 -7.75 9.62
C THR A 350 -35.02 -8.35 10.37
N ALA A 351 -34.42 -9.42 9.86
CA ALA A 351 -33.29 -10.09 10.48
C ALA A 351 -32.11 -9.14 10.71
N ILE A 352 -31.32 -9.42 11.74
CA ILE A 352 -29.98 -8.85 11.90
C ILE A 352 -29.02 -9.61 10.99
N LYS A 353 -28.39 -8.90 10.05
CA LYS A 353 -27.39 -9.46 9.15
C LYS A 353 -26.01 -9.22 9.75
N LEU A 354 -25.28 -10.30 9.99
CA LEU A 354 -23.95 -10.30 10.59
C LEU A 354 -22.90 -10.53 9.51
N GLY A 355 -21.84 -9.73 9.53
CA GLY A 355 -20.63 -9.96 8.75
C GLY A 355 -19.37 -9.66 9.55
N PHE A 356 -18.22 -10.18 9.12
CA PHE A 356 -16.92 -9.87 9.69
C PHE A 356 -16.10 -9.02 8.72
N ASP A 357 -15.68 -7.81 9.15
CA ASP A 357 -15.15 -6.79 8.22
C ASP A 357 -16.09 -6.48 7.03
N PHE A 358 -17.40 -6.47 7.32
CA PHE A 358 -18.50 -6.51 6.37
C PHE A 358 -18.47 -5.45 5.25
N LEU A 359 -17.82 -4.30 5.47
CA LEU A 359 -17.65 -3.28 4.43
C LEU A 359 -16.74 -3.75 3.28
N ASN A 360 -15.78 -4.62 3.57
CA ASN A 360 -14.91 -5.19 2.56
C ASN A 360 -15.66 -6.20 1.68
N ASP A 361 -16.50 -7.05 2.27
CA ASP A 361 -17.37 -7.97 1.51
C ASP A 361 -18.35 -7.19 0.62
N LEU A 362 -18.99 -6.15 1.17
CA LEU A 362 -19.87 -5.29 0.38
C LEU A 362 -19.15 -4.60 -0.77
N ARG A 363 -17.89 -4.19 -0.60
CA ARG A 363 -17.09 -3.62 -1.71
C ARG A 363 -16.94 -4.63 -2.86
N VAL A 364 -16.67 -5.90 -2.55
CA VAL A 364 -16.53 -6.95 -3.57
C VAL A 364 -17.90 -7.33 -4.15
N LEU A 365 -18.96 -7.29 -3.34
CA LEU A 365 -20.33 -7.50 -3.78
C LEU A 365 -20.78 -6.41 -4.77
N TYR A 366 -20.54 -5.13 -4.48
CA TYR A 366 -20.78 -4.02 -5.43
C TYR A 366 -19.95 -4.12 -6.71
N ALA A 367 -18.71 -4.63 -6.62
CA ALA A 367 -17.89 -4.88 -7.80
C ALA A 367 -18.43 -6.03 -8.68
N SER A 368 -19.17 -6.97 -8.08
CA SER A 368 -19.77 -8.12 -8.75
C SER A 368 -21.17 -7.80 -9.28
N PHE A 369 -21.92 -6.99 -8.53
CA PHE A 369 -23.29 -6.59 -8.79
C PHE A 369 -23.37 -5.05 -8.72
N PRO A 370 -22.98 -4.32 -9.79
CA PRO A 370 -22.95 -2.85 -9.78
C PRO A 370 -24.33 -2.20 -9.59
N TYR A 371 -25.39 -2.95 -9.86
CA TYR A 371 -26.79 -2.59 -9.65
C TYR A 371 -27.30 -2.86 -8.24
N LEU A 372 -26.48 -3.42 -7.34
CA LEU A 372 -26.86 -3.64 -5.94
C LEU A 372 -27.34 -2.32 -5.31
N GLN A 373 -28.40 -2.40 -4.52
CA GLN A 373 -29.00 -1.22 -3.89
C GLN A 373 -27.99 -0.42 -3.05
N PRO A 374 -28.14 0.91 -2.97
CA PRO A 374 -27.30 1.76 -2.12
C PRO A 374 -27.30 1.32 -0.65
N LEU A 375 -26.16 1.48 0.03
CA LEU A 375 -25.97 1.02 1.42
C LEU A 375 -26.99 1.62 2.41
N ASN A 376 -27.46 2.83 2.15
CA ASN A 376 -28.46 3.52 2.98
C ASN A 376 -29.88 2.94 2.85
N GLU A 377 -30.14 2.07 1.88
CA GLU A 377 -31.41 1.36 1.71
C GLU A 377 -31.41 -0.03 2.37
N MET A 378 -30.24 -0.50 2.78
CA MET A 378 -30.09 -1.73 3.56
C MET A 378 -30.41 -1.44 5.04
N LYS A 379 -30.75 -2.48 5.82
CA LYS A 379 -31.14 -2.35 7.23
C LYS A 379 -30.47 -3.42 8.08
N ASN A 380 -30.25 -3.15 9.36
CA ASN A 380 -29.80 -4.14 10.36
C ASN A 380 -28.51 -4.87 9.95
N MET A 381 -27.50 -4.15 9.46
CA MET A 381 -26.25 -4.73 8.94
C MET A 381 -25.13 -4.56 9.97
N VAL A 382 -25.01 -5.51 10.90
CA VAL A 382 -24.09 -5.43 12.04
C VAL A 382 -22.75 -6.08 11.71
N CYS A 383 -21.66 -5.31 11.82
CA CYS A 383 -20.31 -5.83 11.66
C CYS A 383 -19.75 -6.32 13.00
N ILE A 384 -19.50 -7.63 13.12
CA ILE A 384 -18.99 -8.27 14.35
C ILE A 384 -17.65 -7.67 14.79
N LEU A 385 -16.76 -7.34 13.85
CA LEU A 385 -15.48 -6.70 14.16
C LEU A 385 -15.67 -5.33 14.82
N LYS A 386 -16.66 -4.54 14.36
CA LYS A 386 -16.99 -3.25 15.00
C LYS A 386 -17.69 -3.46 16.34
N LEU A 387 -18.57 -4.45 16.43
CA LEU A 387 -19.33 -4.79 17.63
C LEU A 387 -18.40 -5.14 18.78
N VAL A 388 -17.45 -6.05 18.57
CA VAL A 388 -16.44 -6.40 19.58
C VAL A 388 -15.63 -5.18 20.02
N LYS A 389 -15.21 -4.32 19.08
CA LYS A 389 -14.47 -3.09 19.42
C LYS A 389 -15.31 -2.14 20.28
N SER A 390 -16.59 -1.94 19.94
CA SER A 390 -17.50 -1.07 20.69
C SER A 390 -17.75 -1.60 22.09
N VAL A 391 -17.99 -2.91 22.24
CA VAL A 391 -18.25 -3.54 23.53
C VAL A 391 -16.99 -3.56 24.41
N CYS A 392 -15.81 -3.87 23.85
CA CYS A 392 -14.54 -3.80 24.59
C CYS A 392 -14.23 -2.38 25.07
N TYR A 393 -14.51 -1.36 24.24
CA TYR A 393 -14.31 0.04 24.62
C TYR A 393 -15.26 0.47 25.74
N SER A 394 -16.54 0.11 25.64
CA SER A 394 -17.54 0.36 26.69
C SER A 394 -17.13 -0.29 28.01
N PHE A 395 -16.67 -1.54 27.94
CA PHE A 395 -16.19 -2.27 29.09
C PHE A 395 -15.02 -1.56 29.78
N PHE A 396 -14.01 -1.14 29.01
CA PHE A 396 -12.86 -0.43 29.57
C PHE A 396 -13.26 0.83 30.35
N ASN A 397 -14.25 1.58 29.83
CA ASN A 397 -14.77 2.76 30.52
C ASN A 397 -15.55 2.42 31.80
N ILE A 398 -16.22 1.27 31.85
CA ILE A 398 -16.94 0.79 33.05
C ILE A 398 -15.97 0.22 34.08
N SER A 399 -14.95 -0.56 33.67
CA SER A 399 -13.99 -1.19 34.56
C SER A 399 -13.10 -0.19 35.30
N HIS A 400 -12.88 1.02 34.74
CA HIS A 400 -12.13 2.09 35.42
C HIS A 400 -12.80 2.61 36.71
N LEU A 401 -14.08 2.25 36.95
CA LEU A 401 -14.84 2.57 38.17
C LEU A 401 -14.84 1.43 39.22
N LEU A 402 -14.33 0.24 38.88
CA LEU A 402 -14.33 -0.95 39.74
C LEU A 402 -12.88 -1.40 40.00
N THR A 403 -12.51 -1.63 41.26
CA THR A 403 -11.14 -1.95 41.73
C THR A 403 -10.64 -3.36 41.36
N SER A 404 -11.11 -3.94 40.26
CA SER A 404 -10.72 -5.26 39.78
C SER A 404 -10.47 -5.20 38.28
N ASN A 405 -9.43 -5.90 37.80
CA ASN A 405 -9.11 -6.07 36.37
C ASN A 405 -9.72 -7.38 35.80
N PRO A 406 -11.03 -7.48 35.48
CA PRO A 406 -11.45 -8.39 34.42
C PRO A 406 -11.19 -7.71 33.07
N SER A 407 -10.80 -8.46 32.05
CA SER A 407 -10.84 -8.00 30.66
C SER A 407 -12.07 -8.61 29.97
N PHE A 408 -12.88 -7.81 29.25
CA PHE A 408 -14.06 -8.32 28.54
C PHE A 408 -13.68 -9.42 27.54
N LEU A 409 -12.64 -9.16 26.77
CA LEU A 409 -11.95 -10.13 25.93
C LEU A 409 -10.46 -9.80 25.98
N ASP A 410 -9.66 -10.64 26.63
CA ASP A 410 -8.20 -10.57 26.50
C ASP A 410 -7.79 -11.06 25.10
N LEU A 411 -7.88 -10.14 24.13
CA LEU A 411 -7.44 -10.32 22.75
C LEU A 411 -5.93 -10.04 22.59
N SER A 412 -5.18 -9.89 23.69
CA SER A 412 -3.73 -9.96 23.61
C SER A 412 -3.34 -11.37 23.14
N CYS A 413 -2.46 -11.44 22.16
CA CYS A 413 -2.11 -12.68 21.48
C CYS A 413 -1.61 -13.71 22.49
N SER A 414 -2.39 -14.79 22.66
CA SER A 414 -2.12 -15.90 23.57
C SER A 414 -0.86 -16.65 23.16
N THR A 415 0.24 -16.39 23.85
CA THR A 415 1.34 -17.35 23.99
C THR A 415 0.89 -18.51 24.90
N SER A 416 1.19 -19.74 24.48
CA SER A 416 0.98 -21.02 25.18
C SER A 416 1.61 -21.10 26.60
N PRO A 417 1.25 -22.10 27.44
CA PRO A 417 1.26 -21.96 28.89
C PRO A 417 2.58 -22.28 29.62
N SER A 418 2.78 -21.54 30.72
CA SER A 418 3.49 -21.83 31.98
C SER A 418 5.00 -22.18 31.98
N LEU A 419 5.82 -21.36 32.66
CA LEU A 419 6.41 -21.71 33.97
C LEU A 419 6.95 -20.46 34.72
N SER A 420 6.54 -20.36 35.99
CA SER A 420 7.14 -19.69 37.16
C SER A 420 7.46 -18.17 37.17
N SER A 421 6.56 -17.45 37.84
CA SER A 421 6.76 -16.63 39.06
C SER A 421 7.63 -15.37 39.06
N GLU A 422 7.03 -14.34 39.67
CA GLU A 422 7.60 -13.11 40.26
C GLU A 422 7.91 -11.96 39.29
N THR A 423 6.94 -11.05 39.17
CA THR A 423 7.04 -9.73 39.81
C THR A 423 5.75 -8.93 39.56
N GLU A 424 5.03 -8.68 40.65
CA GLU A 424 4.00 -7.65 40.72
C GLU A 424 4.63 -6.24 40.67
N ASN A 425 3.83 -5.28 40.22
CA ASN A 425 4.01 -3.82 40.28
C ASN A 425 4.67 -3.16 39.05
N LEU A 426 3.83 -2.67 38.13
CA LEU A 426 3.72 -1.22 37.92
C LEU A 426 2.42 -0.90 37.16
N SER A 427 1.42 -0.44 37.91
CA SER A 427 0.20 0.18 37.41
C SER A 427 0.47 1.65 37.04
N ASN A 428 -0.31 2.13 36.05
CA ASN A 428 -0.52 3.52 35.64
C ASN A 428 0.38 4.07 34.53
N ALA A 429 -0.12 3.99 33.29
CA ALA A 429 -0.38 5.15 32.40
C ALA A 429 -0.49 4.70 30.93
N ILE A 430 -1.68 4.27 30.48
CA ILE A 430 -1.98 4.17 29.05
C ILE A 430 -3.41 4.67 28.82
N SER A 431 -3.52 5.92 28.35
CA SER A 431 -4.77 6.48 27.84
C SER A 431 -4.86 6.29 26.33
N SER A 432 -5.97 5.67 25.93
CA SER A 432 -6.74 5.85 24.70
C SER A 432 -6.13 5.48 23.33
N ASP A 433 -6.81 4.53 22.69
CA ASP A 433 -6.90 4.23 21.24
C ASP A 433 -6.04 3.11 20.65
N GLU A 434 -5.87 2.01 21.39
CA GLU A 434 -5.50 0.71 20.82
C GLU A 434 -6.71 0.05 20.15
N THR A 435 -6.87 0.25 18.85
CA THR A 435 -7.83 -0.53 18.05
C THR A 435 -7.27 -1.94 17.85
N VAL A 436 -7.73 -2.87 18.71
CA VAL A 436 -7.41 -4.30 18.66
C VAL A 436 -7.63 -4.84 17.25
N HIS A 437 -6.57 -5.32 16.59
CA HIS A 437 -6.64 -5.98 15.29
C HIS A 437 -6.59 -7.50 15.49
N PHE A 438 -7.66 -8.20 15.17
CA PHE A 438 -7.78 -9.66 15.26
C PHE A 438 -8.55 -10.20 14.05
N ARG A 439 -8.32 -11.46 13.68
CA ARG A 439 -9.04 -12.15 12.59
C ARG A 439 -10.26 -12.88 13.17
N LEU A 440 -11.19 -13.27 12.30
CA LEU A 440 -12.37 -14.04 12.70
C LEU A 440 -11.99 -15.30 13.49
N THR A 441 -10.99 -16.07 13.03
CA THR A 441 -10.51 -17.26 13.77
C THR A 441 -10.00 -16.95 15.17
N ASP A 442 -9.40 -15.77 15.38
CA ASP A 442 -8.80 -15.41 16.66
C ASP A 442 -9.95 -15.10 17.65
N LEU A 443 -11.02 -14.47 17.14
CA LEU A 443 -12.26 -14.26 17.88
C LEU A 443 -13.00 -15.57 18.18
N CYS A 444 -13.11 -16.48 17.21
CA CYS A 444 -13.70 -17.81 17.41
C CYS A 444 -12.95 -18.58 18.49
N GLN A 445 -11.61 -18.59 18.46
CA GLN A 445 -10.83 -19.24 19.51
C GLN A 445 -11.15 -18.65 20.89
N LYS A 446 -11.22 -17.32 20.99
CA LYS A 446 -11.40 -16.65 22.28
C LYS A 446 -12.82 -16.79 22.84
N VAL A 447 -13.84 -16.75 21.98
CA VAL A 447 -15.26 -16.70 22.39
C VAL A 447 -15.92 -18.08 22.31
N LEU A 448 -15.61 -18.85 21.26
CA LEU A 448 -16.17 -20.17 21.03
C LEU A 448 -15.31 -21.29 21.63
N GLY A 449 -13.99 -21.09 21.74
CA GLY A 449 -13.03 -22.07 22.26
C GLY A 449 -12.28 -22.84 21.18
N GLU A 450 -12.62 -22.63 19.90
CA GLU A 450 -12.09 -23.39 18.77
C GLU A 450 -11.59 -22.45 17.66
N PHE A 451 -10.53 -22.87 16.96
CA PHE A 451 -10.07 -22.17 15.76
C PHE A 451 -10.91 -22.58 14.55
N LEU A 452 -11.03 -21.67 13.59
CA LEU A 452 -11.55 -21.99 12.27
C LEU A 452 -10.45 -22.70 11.47
N ASP A 453 -10.83 -23.78 10.79
CA ASP A 453 -9.95 -24.38 9.77
C ASP A 453 -9.76 -23.37 8.63
N LYS A 454 -8.52 -23.24 8.14
CA LYS A 454 -8.13 -22.29 7.09
C LYS A 454 -7.60 -22.95 5.83
N THR A 455 -7.67 -24.26 5.75
CA THR A 455 -7.17 -25.07 4.63
C THR A 455 -7.71 -24.61 3.28
N GLU A 456 -8.99 -24.25 3.20
CA GLU A 456 -9.66 -23.89 1.94
C GLU A 456 -9.68 -22.38 1.65
N GLN A 457 -9.08 -21.54 2.49
CA GLN A 457 -9.08 -20.07 2.34
C GLN A 457 -8.47 -19.61 1.00
N ILE A 458 -7.45 -20.30 0.51
CA ILE A 458 -6.80 -20.00 -0.78
C ILE A 458 -7.22 -20.97 -1.90
N GLY A 459 -8.30 -21.72 -1.67
CA GLY A 459 -8.87 -22.66 -2.62
C GLY A 459 -9.44 -21.97 -3.86
N ASN A 460 -9.74 -22.77 -4.88
CA ASN A 460 -10.38 -22.27 -6.09
C ASN A 460 -11.90 -22.26 -5.95
N TRP A 461 -12.44 -21.12 -5.50
CA TRP A 461 -13.88 -20.93 -5.31
C TRP A 461 -14.68 -20.76 -6.60
N ALA A 462 -14.03 -20.68 -7.76
CA ALA A 462 -14.71 -20.66 -9.05
C ALA A 462 -14.92 -22.06 -9.65
N MET A 463 -14.38 -23.11 -9.01
CA MET A 463 -14.52 -24.49 -9.48
C MET A 463 -15.84 -25.11 -9.08
N ARG A 464 -16.43 -25.88 -10.00
CA ARG A 464 -17.68 -26.62 -9.79
C ARG A 464 -17.55 -28.10 -10.20
N PRO A 465 -18.17 -29.04 -9.48
CA PRO A 465 -18.82 -28.84 -8.17
C PRO A 465 -17.81 -28.44 -7.08
N LEU A 466 -18.29 -27.84 -5.99
CA LEU A 466 -17.47 -27.56 -4.80
C LEU A 466 -17.16 -28.87 -4.07
N ARG A 467 -15.96 -28.97 -3.48
CA ARG A 467 -15.58 -30.11 -2.64
C ARG A 467 -16.29 -30.04 -1.28
N ARG A 468 -16.42 -31.19 -0.61
CA ARG A 468 -17.03 -31.28 0.74
C ARG A 468 -16.37 -30.32 1.73
N GLU A 469 -15.03 -30.24 1.73
CA GLU A 469 -14.29 -29.38 2.65
C GLU A 469 -14.46 -27.90 2.32
N GLN A 470 -14.54 -27.52 1.05
CA GLN A 470 -14.89 -26.15 0.63
C GLN A 470 -16.28 -25.76 1.12
N MET A 471 -17.27 -26.65 0.97
CA MET A 471 -18.63 -26.39 1.45
C MET A 471 -18.65 -26.18 2.97
N LYS A 472 -17.96 -27.03 3.73
CA LYS A 472 -17.86 -26.91 5.19
C LYS A 472 -17.14 -25.64 5.64
N TYR A 473 -16.02 -25.30 4.99
CA TYR A 473 -15.28 -24.08 5.26
C TYR A 473 -16.16 -22.85 5.07
N ALA A 474 -16.77 -22.70 3.88
CA ALA A 474 -17.61 -21.55 3.56
C ALA A 474 -18.83 -21.45 4.51
N ALA A 475 -19.47 -22.59 4.80
CA ALA A 475 -20.59 -22.63 5.72
C ALA A 475 -20.19 -22.24 7.16
N MET A 476 -19.00 -22.64 7.62
CA MET A 476 -18.50 -22.30 8.96
C MET A 476 -18.20 -20.80 9.09
N ASP A 477 -17.59 -20.17 8.09
CA ASP A 477 -17.24 -18.75 8.14
C ASP A 477 -18.48 -17.86 8.29
N GLY A 478 -19.61 -18.22 7.66
CA GLY A 478 -20.89 -17.56 7.89
C GLY A 478 -21.59 -17.98 9.19
N TYR A 479 -21.62 -19.28 9.51
CA TYR A 479 -22.34 -19.81 10.69
C TYR A 479 -21.72 -19.36 12.02
N CYS A 480 -20.39 -19.28 12.11
CA CYS A 480 -19.70 -18.92 13.34
C CYS A 480 -20.09 -17.51 13.84
N LEU A 481 -20.51 -16.62 12.94
CA LEU A 481 -20.98 -15.26 13.26
C LEU A 481 -22.23 -15.28 14.15
N LEU A 482 -23.14 -16.23 13.93
CA LEU A 482 -24.36 -16.40 14.74
C LEU A 482 -23.99 -16.70 16.20
N ASN A 483 -23.14 -17.72 16.39
CA ASN A 483 -22.69 -18.15 17.71
C ASN A 483 -21.84 -17.08 18.42
N LEU A 484 -21.01 -16.36 17.66
CA LEU A 484 -20.25 -15.24 18.19
C LEU A 484 -21.17 -14.14 18.70
N TYR A 485 -22.17 -13.75 17.91
CA TYR A 485 -23.14 -12.74 18.31
C TYR A 485 -23.87 -13.12 19.59
N ASP A 486 -24.40 -14.34 19.67
CA ASP A 486 -25.15 -14.80 20.85
C ASP A 486 -24.27 -14.87 22.11
N LYS A 487 -23.06 -15.43 22.01
CA LYS A 487 -22.15 -15.48 23.16
C LYS A 487 -21.71 -14.09 23.61
N LEU A 488 -21.40 -13.19 22.66
CA LEU A 488 -21.03 -11.81 22.98
C LEU A 488 -22.19 -11.05 23.63
N LYS A 489 -23.42 -11.24 23.14
CA LYS A 489 -24.64 -10.67 23.72
C LYS A 489 -24.85 -11.14 25.15
N ILE A 490 -24.84 -12.46 25.38
CA ILE A 490 -25.01 -13.05 26.71
C ILE A 490 -23.98 -12.48 27.67
N LYS A 491 -22.71 -12.43 27.25
CA LYS A 491 -21.62 -11.89 28.06
C LYS A 491 -21.82 -10.40 28.37
N ALA A 492 -22.12 -9.58 27.37
CA ALA A 492 -22.34 -8.14 27.53
C ALA A 492 -23.53 -7.82 28.43
N GLU A 493 -24.68 -8.46 28.23
CA GLU A 493 -25.93 -8.17 28.96
C GLU A 493 -25.93 -8.77 30.38
N ARG A 494 -25.50 -10.03 30.53
CA ARG A 494 -25.61 -10.75 31.80
C ARG A 494 -24.42 -10.52 32.73
N GLU A 495 -23.20 -10.49 32.19
CA GLU A 495 -21.99 -10.37 33.02
C GLU A 495 -21.61 -8.90 33.28
N TYR A 496 -21.91 -8.00 32.33
CA TYR A 496 -21.46 -6.60 32.42
C TYR A 496 -22.59 -5.56 32.31
N HIS A 497 -23.85 -5.99 32.23
CA HIS A 497 -25.03 -5.11 32.22
C HIS A 497 -24.98 -4.00 31.16
N MET A 498 -24.41 -4.30 29.99
CA MET A 498 -24.30 -3.35 28.88
C MET A 498 -25.59 -3.30 28.06
N ASP A 499 -25.88 -2.11 27.50
CA ASP A 499 -26.95 -1.94 26.52
C ASP A 499 -26.49 -2.50 25.15
N TRP A 500 -26.81 -3.77 24.92
CA TRP A 500 -26.46 -4.48 23.69
C TRP A 500 -27.12 -3.87 22.44
N ILE A 501 -28.35 -3.36 22.57
CA ILE A 501 -29.11 -2.78 21.46
C ILE A 501 -28.39 -1.53 20.98
N LYS A 502 -27.94 -0.68 21.90
CA LYS A 502 -27.13 0.50 21.56
C LYS A 502 -25.86 0.11 20.80
N HIS A 503 -25.12 -0.89 21.28
CA HIS A 503 -23.90 -1.36 20.59
C HIS A 503 -24.18 -1.90 19.20
N CYS A 504 -25.28 -2.63 19.00
CA CYS A 504 -25.71 -3.10 17.68
C CYS A 504 -26.04 -1.93 16.74
N MET A 505 -26.76 -0.91 17.21
CA MET A 505 -27.08 0.28 16.41
C MET A 505 -25.83 1.07 16.02
N GLU A 506 -24.87 1.23 16.92
CA GLU A 506 -23.59 1.91 16.63
C GLU A 506 -22.72 1.16 15.62
N CYS A 507 -22.87 -0.17 15.57
CA CYS A 507 -22.09 -1.05 14.71
C CYS A 507 -22.81 -1.41 13.40
N ASP A 508 -24.03 -0.91 13.21
CA ASP A 508 -24.74 -0.99 11.93
C ASP A 508 -24.00 -0.14 10.89
N ILE A 509 -23.54 -0.79 9.82
CA ILE A 509 -22.74 -0.16 8.78
C ILE A 509 -23.56 0.73 7.83
N THR A 510 -24.90 0.66 7.89
CA THR A 510 -25.82 1.50 7.09
C THR A 510 -25.99 2.90 7.67
N GLN A 511 -25.69 3.07 8.97
CA GLN A 511 -25.72 4.35 9.68
C GLN A 511 -24.54 5.22 9.22
N VAL A 512 -24.70 5.90 8.08
CA VAL A 512 -23.76 6.93 7.63
C VAL A 512 -23.95 8.14 8.54
N LYS A 513 -23.07 8.32 9.54
CA LYS A 513 -22.92 9.62 10.20
C LYS A 513 -22.83 10.68 9.11
N SER A 514 -23.68 11.72 9.18
CA SER A 514 -23.58 12.88 8.31
C SER A 514 -22.12 13.29 8.25
N LYS A 515 -21.57 13.36 7.03
CA LYS A 515 -20.23 13.89 6.83
C LYS A 515 -20.25 15.31 7.37
N GLU A 516 -19.71 15.53 8.57
CA GLU A 516 -18.76 16.63 8.70
C GLU A 516 -17.79 16.48 7.53
N GLU A 517 -17.66 17.54 6.76
CA GLU A 517 -16.92 17.61 5.52
C GLU A 517 -15.75 16.64 5.52
N LYS A 518 -15.76 15.70 4.56
CA LYS A 518 -14.59 14.86 4.30
C LYS A 518 -13.41 15.82 4.11
N LYS A 519 -12.59 15.98 5.15
CA LYS A 519 -11.25 16.55 5.01
C LYS A 519 -10.65 15.83 3.80
N PRO A 520 -10.13 16.56 2.81
CA PRO A 520 -9.59 15.97 1.60
C PRO A 520 -8.66 14.84 2.01
N LYS A 521 -8.76 13.67 1.34
CA LYS A 521 -7.88 12.51 1.52
C LYS A 521 -6.52 13.03 1.99
N LYS A 522 -6.15 12.81 3.26
CA LYS A 522 -4.87 13.27 3.80
C LYS A 522 -3.80 12.76 2.82
N LYS A 523 -3.29 13.64 1.97
CA LYS A 523 -1.92 13.52 1.45
C LYS A 523 -1.09 13.20 2.69
N GLY A 524 -0.34 12.10 2.66
CA GLY A 524 0.22 11.41 3.84
C GLY A 524 0.44 12.35 5.01
N ALA A 525 -0.18 12.05 6.16
CA ALA A 525 -0.24 12.91 7.33
C ALA A 525 1.09 13.66 7.51
N LYS A 526 1.04 14.99 7.33
CA LYS A 526 2.21 15.85 7.48
C LYS A 526 2.73 15.65 8.91
N PHE A 527 4.03 15.36 9.04
CA PHE A 527 4.68 15.23 10.34
C PHE A 527 4.54 16.58 11.06
N ASP A 528 3.92 16.59 12.25
CA ASP A 528 3.71 17.80 13.05
C ASP A 528 4.86 17.97 14.05
N ASP A 529 5.73 18.95 13.82
CA ASP A 529 6.89 19.15 14.70
C ASP A 529 6.51 19.63 16.09
N LYS A 530 5.39 20.33 16.23
CA LYS A 530 4.93 20.79 17.55
C LYS A 530 4.49 19.59 18.40
N GLU A 531 3.80 18.64 17.79
CA GLU A 531 3.44 17.36 18.44
C GLU A 531 4.70 16.54 18.77
N PHE A 532 5.72 16.58 17.92
CA PHE A 532 6.98 15.88 18.12
C PHE A 532 7.83 16.47 19.25
N GLU A 533 7.88 17.80 19.37
CA GLU A 533 8.55 18.50 20.49
C GLU A 533 7.87 18.16 21.82
N GLN A 534 6.53 18.26 21.87
CA GLN A 534 5.76 17.85 23.06
C GLN A 534 5.97 16.39 23.42
N MET A 535 6.16 15.51 22.43
CA MET A 535 6.51 14.11 22.66
C MET A 535 7.88 13.96 23.31
N ILE A 536 8.90 14.69 22.84
CA ILE A 536 10.25 14.68 23.44
C ILE A 536 10.18 15.14 24.90
N GLU A 537 9.44 16.21 25.20
CA GLU A 537 9.23 16.71 26.56
C GLU A 537 8.60 15.63 27.46
N ARG A 538 7.52 14.98 27.00
CA ARG A 538 6.86 13.88 27.73
C ARG A 538 7.80 12.70 27.99
N VAL A 539 8.53 12.25 26.96
CA VAL A 539 9.47 11.13 27.09
C VAL A 539 10.60 11.47 28.07
N ASN A 540 11.14 12.69 27.98
CA ASN A 540 12.22 13.12 28.86
C ASN A 540 11.75 13.37 30.30
N SER A 541 10.54 13.92 30.52
CA SER A 541 10.00 14.16 31.86
C SER A 541 9.78 12.88 32.64
N ASP A 542 9.29 11.83 31.98
CA ASP A 542 9.02 10.53 32.59
C ASP A 542 10.31 9.83 33.04
N LEU A 543 11.45 10.19 32.43
CA LEU A 543 12.77 9.66 32.77
C LEU A 543 13.51 10.45 33.85
N ASN A 544 12.97 11.56 34.34
CA ASN A 544 13.64 12.36 35.38
C ASN A 544 13.87 11.60 36.69
N ASN A 545 13.02 10.62 36.99
CA ASN A 545 13.11 9.77 38.18
C ASN A 545 13.75 8.39 37.90
N SER A 546 14.17 8.11 36.66
CA SER A 546 14.76 6.82 36.29
C SER A 546 16.29 6.82 36.46
N PRO A 547 16.89 5.81 37.12
CA PRO A 547 18.33 5.74 37.34
C PRO A 547 19.14 5.40 36.08
N VAL A 548 18.50 4.93 34.99
CA VAL A 548 19.18 4.54 33.75
C VAL A 548 18.62 5.33 32.56
N LYS A 549 19.40 6.29 32.06
CA LYS A 549 19.12 7.08 30.86
C LYS A 549 20.07 6.63 29.75
N ARG A 550 19.58 6.07 28.64
CA ARG A 550 20.44 5.78 27.46
C ARG A 550 20.23 6.81 26.36
N LYS A 551 21.27 7.05 25.55
CA LYS A 551 21.21 7.99 24.43
C LYS A 551 20.81 7.27 23.14
N PRO A 552 20.16 7.94 22.19
CA PRO A 552 19.77 7.33 20.90
C PRO A 552 20.91 6.66 20.14
N LYS A 553 22.12 7.23 20.22
CA LYS A 553 23.34 6.68 19.60
C LYS A 553 23.75 5.30 20.13
N ASP A 554 23.29 4.92 21.32
CA ASP A 554 23.62 3.65 21.97
C ASP A 554 22.69 2.51 21.49
N LEU A 555 21.64 2.83 20.73
CA LEU A 555 20.66 1.89 20.23
C LEU A 555 20.84 1.64 18.74
N LYS A 556 20.83 0.37 18.35
CA LYS A 556 20.86 -0.06 16.95
C LYS A 556 19.65 -0.91 16.61
N ILE A 557 18.98 -0.58 15.52
CA ILE A 557 17.70 -1.16 15.11
C ILE A 557 17.78 -1.67 13.67
N ILE A 558 17.00 -2.71 13.36
CA ILE A 558 16.61 -3.12 12.01
C ILE A 558 15.08 -3.08 11.97
N VAL A 559 14.51 -2.45 10.94
CA VAL A 559 13.05 -2.46 10.69
C VAL A 559 12.75 -3.25 9.41
N ASP A 560 11.60 -3.92 9.37
CA ASP A 560 11.10 -4.60 8.19
C ASP A 560 10.47 -3.65 7.14
N SER A 561 9.99 -4.24 6.04
CA SER A 561 9.37 -3.52 4.92
C SER A 561 8.07 -2.77 5.30
N MET A 562 7.39 -3.17 6.38
CA MET A 562 6.16 -2.53 6.84
C MET A 562 6.43 -1.29 7.69
N MET A 563 7.64 -1.20 8.27
CA MET A 563 8.03 -0.14 9.19
C MET A 563 9.15 0.77 8.67
N LEU A 564 9.39 0.77 7.35
CA LEU A 564 10.40 1.65 6.74
C LEU A 564 10.15 3.14 7.03
N GLY A 565 8.87 3.54 7.17
CA GLY A 565 8.49 4.89 7.58
C GLY A 565 8.99 5.23 8.98
N LEU A 566 8.64 4.40 9.97
CA LEU A 566 9.13 4.52 11.35
C LEU A 566 10.65 4.52 11.39
N GLY A 567 11.31 3.59 10.69
CA GLY A 567 12.77 3.51 10.68
C GLY A 567 13.45 4.79 10.18
N LYS A 568 12.88 5.48 9.18
CA LYS A 568 13.39 6.79 8.73
C LYS A 568 13.31 7.86 9.82
N HIS A 569 12.24 7.84 10.62
CA HIS A 569 12.09 8.79 11.73
C HIS A 569 12.91 8.43 12.96
N LEU A 570 13.16 7.14 13.23
CA LEU A 570 14.12 6.72 14.25
C LEU A 570 15.54 7.20 13.92
N ARG A 571 15.93 7.20 12.64
CA ARG A 571 17.18 7.84 12.19
C ARG A 571 17.20 9.34 12.48
N ARG A 572 16.07 10.05 12.29
CA ARG A 572 15.96 11.46 12.67
C ARG A 572 16.19 11.67 14.17
N CYS A 573 15.83 10.72 15.02
CA CYS A 573 16.11 10.74 16.45
C CYS A 573 17.55 10.32 16.81
N GLY A 574 18.42 10.05 15.82
CA GLY A 574 19.81 9.65 16.05
C GLY A 574 20.06 8.14 16.24
N ILE A 575 19.01 7.33 16.16
CA ILE A 575 19.10 5.88 16.31
C ILE A 575 19.67 5.27 15.02
N ASP A 576 20.66 4.39 15.17
CA ASP A 576 21.25 3.65 14.05
C ASP A 576 20.25 2.60 13.54
N THR A 577 19.50 2.94 12.49
CA THR A 577 18.42 2.09 11.99
C THR A 577 18.69 1.59 10.57
N ILE A 578 18.71 0.27 10.38
CA ILE A 578 18.71 -0.38 9.06
C ILE A 578 17.27 -0.50 8.55
N LEU A 579 17.03 -0.08 7.31
CA LEU A 579 15.75 -0.21 6.62
C LEU A 579 15.81 -1.46 5.73
N ALA A 580 15.24 -2.58 6.20
CA ALA A 580 15.28 -3.83 5.44
C ALA A 580 14.04 -3.96 4.55
N GLU A 581 14.22 -3.77 3.24
CA GLU A 581 13.13 -3.88 2.26
C GLU A 581 12.70 -5.33 1.99
N THR A 582 13.54 -6.30 2.33
CA THR A 582 13.27 -7.73 2.19
C THR A 582 13.60 -8.48 3.48
N ARG A 583 12.91 -9.59 3.70
CA ARG A 583 13.13 -10.45 4.86
C ARG A 583 14.51 -11.10 4.87
N SER A 584 14.98 -11.57 3.72
CA SER A 584 16.32 -12.16 3.59
C SER A 584 17.40 -11.18 4.01
N TYR A 585 17.31 -9.92 3.57
CA TYR A 585 18.26 -8.88 3.96
C TYR A 585 18.15 -8.49 5.44
N LEU A 586 16.93 -8.51 6.02
CA LEU A 586 16.73 -8.31 7.46
C LEU A 586 17.48 -9.38 8.27
N ILE A 587 17.30 -10.65 7.90
CA ILE A 587 17.93 -11.79 8.57
C ILE A 587 19.46 -11.71 8.43
N GLU A 588 19.97 -11.46 7.22
CA GLU A 588 21.40 -11.27 6.97
C GLU A 588 21.99 -10.17 7.87
N CYS A 589 21.32 -9.02 7.96
CA CYS A 589 21.75 -7.91 8.82
C CYS A 589 21.71 -8.29 10.31
N ALA A 590 20.69 -9.03 10.73
CA ALA A 590 20.50 -9.45 12.13
C ALA A 590 21.51 -10.53 12.56
N GLU A 591 21.94 -11.38 11.63
CA GLU A 591 23.00 -12.38 11.83
C GLU A 591 24.38 -11.71 11.87
N ARG A 592 24.61 -10.71 11.03
CA ARG A 592 25.88 -9.97 10.97
C ARG A 592 26.13 -9.08 12.20
N ASP A 593 25.09 -8.48 12.78
CA ASP A 593 25.21 -7.62 13.97
C ASP A 593 24.25 -8.09 15.08
N PRO A 594 24.72 -8.95 16.01
CA PRO A 594 23.89 -9.50 17.08
C PRO A 594 23.49 -8.45 18.13
N ASN A 595 24.02 -7.23 18.06
CA ASN A 595 23.64 -6.14 18.97
C ASN A 595 22.45 -5.32 18.46
N ARG A 596 21.94 -5.61 17.26
CA ARG A 596 20.77 -4.92 16.70
C ARG A 596 19.47 -5.54 17.20
N TYR A 597 18.55 -4.66 17.62
CA TYR A 597 17.16 -5.02 17.86
C TYR A 597 16.38 -5.02 16.55
N ILE A 598 15.44 -5.94 16.41
CA ILE A 598 14.58 -6.07 15.25
C ILE A 598 13.21 -5.52 15.66
N LEU A 599 12.79 -4.42 15.06
CA LEU A 599 11.40 -3.98 15.14
C LEU A 599 10.64 -4.61 13.96
N THR A 600 9.58 -5.34 14.28
CA THR A 600 8.62 -5.87 13.29
C THR A 600 7.18 -5.75 13.80
N CYS A 601 6.18 -5.94 12.94
CA CYS A 601 4.77 -5.95 13.33
C CYS A 601 3.98 -7.08 12.64
N GLY A 602 2.86 -7.46 13.25
CA GLY A 602 1.96 -8.48 12.72
C GLY A 602 2.61 -9.87 12.56
N LYS A 603 2.22 -10.59 11.50
CA LYS A 603 2.62 -12.00 11.25
C LYS A 603 4.14 -12.20 11.10
N ALA A 604 4.89 -11.16 10.72
CA ALA A 604 6.33 -11.23 10.54
C ALA A 604 7.08 -11.56 11.85
N ILE A 605 6.49 -11.24 13.01
CA ILE A 605 7.05 -11.58 14.32
C ILE A 605 7.19 -13.10 14.50
N ASP A 606 6.12 -13.84 14.24
CA ASP A 606 6.11 -15.29 14.45
C ASP A 606 7.08 -15.98 13.49
N GLU A 607 7.14 -15.50 12.25
CA GLU A 607 8.03 -16.03 11.23
C GLU A 607 9.51 -15.78 11.59
N LEU A 608 9.85 -14.59 12.07
CA LEU A 608 11.20 -14.28 12.54
C LEU A 608 11.56 -15.11 13.79
N ARG A 609 10.61 -15.32 14.71
CA ARG A 609 10.82 -16.17 15.90
C ARG A 609 10.96 -17.66 15.56
N ARG A 610 10.41 -18.13 14.45
CA ARG A 610 10.61 -19.51 13.95
C ARG A 610 11.94 -19.68 13.21
N HIS A 611 12.53 -18.61 12.72
CA HIS A 611 13.78 -18.67 11.96
C HIS A 611 14.93 -19.24 12.81
N ARG A 612 15.72 -20.17 12.24
CA ARG A 612 16.74 -20.94 12.95
C ARG A 612 17.74 -20.07 13.73
N SER A 613 18.17 -18.95 13.14
CA SER A 613 19.17 -18.04 13.74
C SER A 613 18.60 -17.01 14.72
N LEU A 614 17.28 -16.79 14.71
CA LEU A 614 16.61 -15.78 15.53
C LEU A 614 15.70 -16.39 16.60
N ARG A 615 15.45 -17.70 16.54
CA ARG A 615 14.63 -18.42 17.53
C ARG A 615 15.20 -18.26 18.93
N GLY A 616 14.35 -17.85 19.87
CA GLY A 616 14.71 -17.66 21.29
C GLY A 616 15.41 -16.33 21.60
N THR A 617 15.63 -15.45 20.61
CA THR A 617 16.23 -14.14 20.88
C THR A 617 15.23 -13.17 21.52
N GLN A 618 15.67 -12.41 22.52
CA GLN A 618 14.90 -11.31 23.12
C GLN A 618 15.02 -10.00 22.32
N ARG A 619 15.75 -10.02 21.20
CA ARG A 619 16.01 -8.83 20.37
C ARG A 619 14.90 -8.49 19.38
N ILE A 620 13.86 -9.32 19.26
CA ILE A 620 12.71 -9.06 18.38
C ILE A 620 11.61 -8.37 19.19
N LEU A 621 11.31 -7.12 18.84
CA LEU A 621 10.26 -6.32 19.46
C LEU A 621 9.10 -6.12 18.49
N SER A 622 7.90 -6.40 19.00
CA SER A 622 6.64 -6.15 18.31
C SER A 622 6.25 -4.69 18.49
N VAL A 623 6.00 -3.98 17.39
CA VAL A 623 5.30 -2.70 17.42
C VAL A 623 3.85 -2.96 17.03
N SER A 624 2.98 -3.14 18.03
CA SER A 624 1.64 -3.71 17.89
C SER A 624 0.65 -2.89 17.03
N THR A 625 0.96 -1.61 16.76
CA THR A 625 -0.09 -0.63 16.42
C THR A 625 0.30 0.36 15.29
N THR A 626 1.07 -0.07 14.30
CA THR A 626 1.56 0.85 13.24
C THR A 626 0.47 1.37 12.29
N GLN A 627 -0.71 0.74 12.25
CA GLN A 627 -1.79 1.12 11.33
C GLN A 627 -2.70 2.24 11.85
N ASN A 628 -2.76 2.43 13.18
CA ASN A 628 -3.68 3.40 13.81
C ASN A 628 -2.95 4.49 14.62
N LEU A 629 -1.65 4.33 14.89
CA LEU A 629 -0.85 5.36 15.56
C LEU A 629 -0.24 6.35 14.57
N SER A 630 -0.21 7.63 14.98
CA SER A 630 0.61 8.65 14.33
C SER A 630 2.09 8.20 14.34
N ILE A 631 2.86 8.67 13.38
CA ILE A 631 4.29 8.37 13.32
C ILE A 631 5.03 8.84 14.59
N ILE A 632 4.53 9.91 15.23
CA ILE A 632 5.09 10.46 16.48
C ILE A 632 4.81 9.51 17.65
N GLN A 633 3.59 8.99 17.75
CA GLN A 633 3.23 7.98 18.76
C GLN A 633 4.05 6.68 18.58
N GLN A 634 4.33 6.27 17.34
CA GLN A 634 5.20 5.11 17.09
C GLN A 634 6.64 5.36 17.54
N ILE A 635 7.17 6.58 17.35
CA ILE A 635 8.49 6.96 17.87
C ILE A 635 8.45 6.96 19.39
N GLU A 636 7.44 7.60 20.01
CA GLU A 636 7.26 7.68 21.46
C GLU A 636 7.29 6.28 22.09
N PHE A 637 6.56 5.33 21.50
CA PHE A 637 6.55 3.93 21.94
C PHE A 637 7.96 3.31 21.95
N VAL A 638 8.72 3.46 20.87
CA VAL A 638 10.08 2.90 20.79
C VAL A 638 11.00 3.57 21.81
N LEU A 639 10.94 4.89 21.95
CA LEU A 639 11.80 5.62 22.89
C LEU A 639 11.52 5.23 24.35
N ARG A 640 10.24 5.10 24.72
CA ARG A 640 9.82 4.64 26.04
C ARG A 640 10.27 3.20 26.31
N GLN A 641 10.10 2.30 25.35
CA GLN A 641 10.47 0.88 25.50
C GLN A 641 11.95 0.67 25.83
N PHE A 642 12.82 1.56 25.34
CA PHE A 642 14.26 1.49 25.58
C PHE A 642 14.75 2.43 26.69
N ASN A 643 13.88 3.24 27.30
CA ASN A 643 14.25 4.31 28.26
C ASN A 643 15.24 5.33 27.65
N MET A 644 14.91 5.85 26.46
CA MET A 644 15.74 6.82 25.72
C MET A 644 15.50 8.26 26.17
N HIS A 645 16.59 8.98 26.47
CA HIS A 645 16.57 10.43 26.66
C HIS A 645 17.05 11.14 25.39
N LEU A 646 16.26 12.05 24.84
CA LEU A 646 16.59 12.78 23.60
C LEU A 646 17.06 14.20 23.92
N SER A 647 18.26 14.57 23.48
CA SER A 647 18.71 15.96 23.46
C SER A 647 18.50 16.60 22.08
N LYS A 648 18.67 17.92 22.01
CA LYS A 648 18.67 18.68 20.76
C LYS A 648 19.72 18.17 19.77
N ASP A 649 20.88 17.75 20.27
CA ASP A 649 21.98 17.24 19.46
C ASP A 649 21.69 15.86 18.84
N ASP A 650 20.73 15.10 19.39
CA ASP A 650 20.34 13.80 18.85
C ASP A 650 19.44 13.94 17.62
N ILE A 651 18.69 15.04 17.50
CA ILE A 651 17.79 15.29 16.40
C ILE A 651 18.59 15.66 15.14
N PHE A 652 18.34 14.94 14.04
CA PHE A 652 19.12 15.01 12.80
C PHE A 652 20.61 14.64 12.95
N SER A 653 21.01 14.00 14.04
CA SER A 653 22.37 13.43 14.16
C SER A 653 22.62 12.27 13.18
N ARG A 654 21.57 11.72 12.53
CA ARG A 654 21.70 10.76 11.43
C ARG A 654 20.81 11.10 10.23
N CYS A 655 21.34 10.79 9.06
CA CYS A 655 20.67 10.93 7.78
C CYS A 655 19.53 9.92 7.66
N MET A 656 18.30 10.42 7.54
CA MET A 656 17.11 9.60 7.35
C MET A 656 17.20 8.71 6.09
N LYS A 657 17.98 9.11 5.08
CA LYS A 657 18.16 8.37 3.82
C LYS A 657 19.22 7.28 3.91
N CYS A 658 20.45 7.61 4.30
CA CYS A 658 21.58 6.67 4.28
C CYS A 658 22.09 6.22 5.65
N ASN A 659 21.47 6.67 6.75
CA ASN A 659 21.83 6.35 8.14
C ASN A 659 23.19 6.90 8.63
N SER A 660 23.94 7.60 7.78
CA SER A 660 25.22 8.25 8.15
C SER A 660 25.00 9.38 9.15
N ASN A 661 25.94 9.56 10.07
CA ASN A 661 26.03 10.68 11.01
C ASN A 661 26.98 11.80 10.55
N SER A 662 27.51 11.70 9.33
CA SER A 662 28.43 12.69 8.76
C SER A 662 27.63 13.81 8.09
N PHE A 663 27.52 14.95 8.77
CA PHE A 663 26.85 16.15 8.27
C PHE A 663 27.80 17.35 8.25
N VAL A 664 27.71 18.14 7.19
CA VAL A 664 28.20 19.52 7.15
C VAL A 664 27.01 20.43 7.47
N ILE A 665 27.17 21.32 8.44
CA ILE A 665 26.13 22.28 8.82
C ILE A 665 26.46 23.63 8.21
N ALA A 666 25.60 24.10 7.31
CA ALA A 666 25.85 25.30 6.51
C ALA A 666 24.71 26.33 6.62
N PRO A 667 25.04 27.62 6.80
CA PRO A 667 24.06 28.71 6.80
C PRO A 667 23.33 28.87 5.45
N SER A 668 22.13 29.47 5.49
CA SER A 668 21.29 29.63 4.30
C SER A 668 21.97 30.34 3.12
N PRO A 669 22.80 31.40 3.30
CA PRO A 669 23.44 32.05 2.16
C PRO A 669 24.41 31.15 1.39
N VAL A 670 24.99 30.13 2.04
CA VAL A 670 25.89 29.16 1.41
C VAL A 670 25.13 28.29 0.40
N LEU A 671 24.00 27.71 0.82
CA LEU A 671 23.20 26.86 -0.07
C LEU A 671 22.37 27.67 -1.08
N GLU A 672 21.94 28.88 -0.73
CA GLU A 672 21.34 29.81 -1.69
C GLU A 672 22.33 30.12 -2.82
N THR A 673 23.59 30.41 -2.48
CA THR A 673 24.63 30.64 -3.48
C THR A 673 24.86 29.41 -4.36
N MET A 674 24.93 28.21 -3.76
CA MET A 674 25.05 26.96 -4.51
C MET A 674 23.87 26.74 -5.46
N TYR A 675 22.64 27.02 -5.03
CA TYR A 675 21.46 26.93 -5.87
C TYR A 675 21.52 27.92 -7.04
N GLN A 676 21.86 29.18 -6.77
CA GLN A 676 21.92 30.22 -7.81
C GLN A 676 23.03 29.96 -8.83
N ALA A 677 24.19 29.47 -8.37
CA ALA A 677 25.33 29.15 -9.23
C ALA A 677 25.07 27.98 -10.19
N ASN A 678 24.22 27.01 -9.81
CA ASN A 678 24.07 25.74 -10.55
C ASN A 678 22.68 25.55 -11.17
N ILE A 679 21.63 26.01 -10.49
CA ILE A 679 20.23 25.88 -10.91
C ILE A 679 19.72 27.21 -11.49
N GLY A 680 19.91 28.31 -10.76
CA GLY A 680 19.48 29.65 -11.18
C GLY A 680 20.11 30.11 -12.49
N ALA A 681 21.43 30.00 -12.61
CA ALA A 681 22.21 30.35 -13.80
C ALA A 681 21.84 29.51 -15.05
N SER A 682 21.30 28.31 -14.87
CA SER A 682 20.93 27.38 -15.95
C SER A 682 19.48 27.54 -16.42
N ASN A 683 18.70 28.44 -15.81
CA ASN A 683 17.28 28.61 -16.10
C ASN A 683 17.04 29.62 -17.25
N PRO A 684 16.57 29.18 -18.44
CA PRO A 684 16.36 30.06 -19.61
C PRO A 684 15.23 31.08 -19.42
N PHE A 685 14.52 31.06 -18.29
CA PHE A 685 13.42 31.99 -17.95
C PHE A 685 13.77 32.96 -16.81
N SER A 686 14.97 32.88 -16.22
CA SER A 686 15.44 33.85 -15.23
C SER A 686 15.79 35.18 -15.91
N ARG A 687 15.26 36.30 -15.40
CA ARG A 687 15.64 37.66 -15.85
C ARG A 687 16.93 38.16 -15.20
N GLU A 688 17.40 37.50 -14.15
CA GLU A 688 18.58 37.89 -13.38
C GLU A 688 19.78 37.01 -13.78
N THR A 689 20.86 37.63 -14.24
CA THR A 689 22.16 36.99 -14.45
C THR A 689 22.80 36.70 -13.09
N TYR A 690 23.27 35.47 -12.88
CA TYR A 690 23.98 35.09 -11.65
C TYR A 690 25.20 36.00 -11.41
N ASP A 691 25.15 36.78 -10.33
CA ASP A 691 26.23 37.67 -9.91
C ASP A 691 27.05 37.00 -8.79
N ALA A 692 28.19 36.43 -9.17
CA ALA A 692 29.07 35.74 -8.23
C ALA A 692 29.59 36.68 -7.13
N ALA A 693 29.85 37.95 -7.42
CA ALA A 693 30.43 38.91 -6.47
C ALA A 693 29.44 39.21 -5.34
N LYS A 694 28.18 39.48 -5.69
CA LYS A 694 27.07 39.68 -4.74
C LYS A 694 26.94 38.53 -3.73
N TYR A 695 26.98 37.29 -4.23
CA TYR A 695 26.81 36.12 -3.37
C TYR A 695 28.06 35.79 -2.54
N ILE A 696 29.26 36.10 -3.04
CA ILE A 696 30.50 35.98 -2.25
C ILE A 696 30.48 36.96 -1.08
N GLU A 697 30.09 38.22 -1.32
CA GLU A 697 29.96 39.23 -0.26
C GLU A 697 28.92 38.80 0.77
N LYS A 698 27.74 38.35 0.32
CA LYS A 698 26.68 37.81 1.20
C LYS A 698 27.16 36.66 2.09
N MET A 699 28.05 35.80 1.59
CA MET A 699 28.62 34.70 2.40
C MET A 699 29.74 35.17 3.35
N ARG A 700 30.49 36.24 3.02
CA ARG A 700 31.53 36.82 3.91
C ARG A 700 30.91 37.58 5.09
N GLU A 701 29.72 38.13 4.89
CA GLU A 701 28.97 38.88 5.91
C GLU A 701 28.09 37.98 6.80
N ILE A 702 28.22 36.65 6.72
CA ILE A 702 27.46 35.74 7.58
C ILE A 702 27.85 35.97 9.05
N ASP A 703 26.91 36.51 9.81
CA ASP A 703 26.96 36.55 11.27
C ASP A 703 26.53 35.20 11.84
N ALA A 704 27.47 34.48 12.45
CA ALA A 704 27.23 33.15 13.02
C ALA A 704 26.16 33.15 14.12
N GLU A 705 25.96 34.26 14.86
CA GLU A 705 24.94 34.34 15.92
C GLU A 705 23.53 34.20 15.35
N LEU A 706 23.29 34.73 14.14
CA LEU A 706 22.01 34.62 13.43
C LEU A 706 21.67 33.16 13.06
N TYR A 707 22.68 32.30 12.93
CA TYR A 707 22.57 30.93 12.46
C TYR A 707 22.96 29.90 13.54
N SER A 708 22.59 30.17 14.81
CA SER A 708 22.83 29.25 15.94
C SER A 708 24.31 28.93 16.19
N GLY A 709 25.21 29.87 15.92
CA GLY A 709 26.65 29.73 16.05
C GLY A 709 27.33 29.11 14.83
N TYR A 710 26.59 28.79 13.76
CA TYR A 710 27.16 28.24 12.54
C TYR A 710 27.54 29.36 11.56
N GLY A 711 28.85 29.55 11.35
CA GLY A 711 29.39 30.45 10.34
C GLY A 711 29.94 29.71 9.11
N CYS A 712 30.54 30.46 8.19
CA CYS A 712 31.38 29.88 7.15
C CYS A 712 32.62 30.73 6.87
N ASN A 713 33.73 30.08 6.53
CA ASN A 713 34.93 30.72 6.01
C ASN A 713 35.04 30.42 4.51
N LEU A 714 35.20 31.45 3.69
CA LEU A 714 35.25 31.28 2.24
C LEU A 714 36.69 31.21 1.72
N GLU A 715 36.95 30.21 0.88
CA GLU A 715 38.13 30.13 0.04
C GLU A 715 37.70 30.41 -1.41
N VAL A 716 38.14 31.55 -1.94
CA VAL A 716 37.86 31.99 -3.31
C VAL A 716 39.18 32.32 -4.00
N ASN A 717 39.35 31.89 -5.25
CA ASN A 717 40.50 32.29 -6.05
C ASN A 717 40.29 33.71 -6.61
N GLU A 718 41.14 34.66 -6.21
CA GLU A 718 41.01 36.10 -6.49
C GLU A 718 41.06 36.44 -7.99
N ASN A 719 41.66 35.57 -8.81
CA ASN A 719 41.83 35.80 -10.25
C ASN A 719 40.77 35.11 -11.13
N ASP A 720 40.05 34.12 -10.61
CA ASP A 720 39.01 33.38 -11.34
C ASP A 720 38.04 32.74 -10.33
N CYS A 721 36.77 33.14 -10.38
CA CYS A 721 35.69 32.60 -9.52
C CYS A 721 35.31 31.13 -9.86
N SER A 722 36.20 30.38 -10.52
CA SER A 722 36.05 28.97 -10.86
C SER A 722 36.06 28.04 -9.65
N LYS A 723 36.66 28.47 -8.52
CA LYS A 723 36.63 27.74 -7.25
C LYS A 723 36.06 28.63 -6.13
N ILE A 724 34.91 28.22 -5.61
CA ILE A 724 34.25 28.84 -4.45
C ILE A 724 33.99 27.71 -3.44
N VAL A 725 34.75 27.67 -2.36
CA VAL A 725 34.61 26.67 -1.30
C VAL A 725 34.22 27.34 0.00
N ALA A 726 33.11 26.91 0.59
CA ALA A 726 32.66 27.35 1.90
C ALA A 726 33.06 26.30 2.94
N HIS A 727 33.98 26.65 3.84
CA HIS A 727 34.34 25.86 5.00
C HIS A 727 33.33 26.13 6.10
N CYS A 728 32.51 25.13 6.40
CA CYS A 728 31.39 25.21 7.33
C CYS A 728 31.64 24.28 8.52
N HIS A 729 30.68 24.20 9.44
CA HIS A 729 30.82 23.29 10.56
C HIS A 729 30.83 21.82 10.07
N ASN A 730 31.80 21.05 10.56
CA ASN A 730 32.05 19.64 10.22
C ASN A 730 32.37 19.32 8.75
N GLY A 731 32.83 20.28 7.95
CA GLY A 731 33.36 20.02 6.61
C GLY A 731 33.29 21.22 5.68
N PHE A 732 33.32 20.97 4.37
CA PHE A 732 33.25 22.03 3.37
C PHE A 732 32.27 21.72 2.25
N LEU A 733 31.83 22.78 1.56
CA LEU A 733 30.96 22.74 0.40
C LEU A 733 31.67 23.40 -0.79
N ASP A 734 31.84 22.65 -1.87
CA ASP A 734 32.23 23.18 -3.17
C ASP A 734 30.97 23.68 -3.88
N ILE A 735 30.82 25.00 -3.94
CA ILE A 735 29.64 25.68 -4.44
C ILE A 735 29.48 25.48 -5.94
N LYS A 736 30.57 25.51 -6.72
CA LYS A 736 30.52 25.44 -8.19
C LYS A 736 30.32 24.01 -8.70
N ASN A 737 30.82 23.02 -7.96
CA ASN A 737 30.68 21.62 -8.34
C ASN A 737 29.52 20.90 -7.63
N CYS A 738 28.76 21.60 -6.77
CA CYS A 738 27.71 21.02 -5.92
C CYS A 738 28.22 19.82 -5.10
N LEU A 739 29.39 19.94 -4.47
CA LEU A 739 29.95 18.85 -3.67
C LEU A 739 29.96 19.21 -2.18
N VAL A 740 29.76 18.20 -1.32
CA VAL A 740 29.94 18.29 0.13
C VAL A 740 30.99 17.27 0.56
N ALA A 741 31.90 17.68 1.41
CA ALA A 741 32.87 16.81 2.05
C ALA A 741 32.81 17.01 3.56
N ALA A 742 32.22 16.05 4.26
CA ALA A 742 32.20 16.03 5.72
C ALA A 742 33.54 15.52 6.28
N LEU A 743 33.92 16.00 7.46
CA LEU A 743 35.09 15.49 8.18
C LEU A 743 34.99 13.96 8.36
N GLY A 744 36.06 13.25 8.00
CA GLY A 744 36.12 11.78 8.06
C GLY A 744 35.46 11.05 6.88
N CYS A 745 35.02 11.75 5.84
CA CYS A 745 34.61 11.14 4.57
C CYS A 745 35.70 11.33 3.51
N ASP A 746 36.24 10.23 2.96
CA ASP A 746 37.32 10.29 1.96
C ASP A 746 36.85 10.79 0.59
N ILE A 747 35.56 10.65 0.29
CA ILE A 747 34.98 10.95 -1.02
C ILE A 747 33.88 12.02 -0.87
N PRO A 748 34.00 13.18 -1.53
CA PRO A 748 32.94 14.18 -1.58
C PRO A 748 31.66 13.63 -2.24
N ALA A 749 30.50 13.99 -1.70
CA ALA A 749 29.20 13.61 -2.25
C ALA A 749 28.54 14.77 -2.99
N GLU A 750 27.80 14.45 -4.05
CA GLU A 750 27.02 15.44 -4.80
C GLU A 750 25.79 15.90 -4.01
N VAL A 751 25.73 17.19 -3.72
CA VAL A 751 24.66 17.88 -3.00
C VAL A 751 23.40 17.94 -3.85
N LYS A 752 22.27 17.48 -3.30
CA LYS A 752 20.97 17.45 -3.98
C LYS A 752 20.21 18.77 -3.83
N ILE A 753 20.87 19.85 -4.23
CA ILE A 753 20.40 21.23 -4.06
C ILE A 753 19.10 21.50 -4.83
N GLU A 754 18.86 20.77 -5.93
CA GLU A 754 17.66 20.87 -6.77
C GLU A 754 16.37 20.44 -6.04
N LYS A 755 16.51 19.76 -4.89
CA LYS A 755 15.37 19.27 -4.09
C LYS A 755 14.91 20.27 -3.03
N VAL A 756 15.64 21.36 -2.83
CA VAL A 756 15.30 22.39 -1.83
C VAL A 756 14.61 23.56 -2.55
N PRO A 757 13.37 23.91 -2.18
CA PRO A 757 12.71 25.08 -2.76
C PRO A 757 13.48 26.36 -2.47
N LEU A 758 13.59 27.26 -3.45
CA LEU A 758 14.33 28.51 -3.30
C LEU A 758 13.86 29.36 -2.10
N GLN A 759 12.54 29.40 -1.83
CA GLN A 759 11.97 30.14 -0.70
C GLN A 759 12.46 29.62 0.66
N VAL A 760 12.94 28.37 0.73
CA VAL A 760 13.51 27.79 1.94
C VAL A 760 14.95 28.30 2.12
N LEU A 761 15.71 28.40 1.03
CA LEU A 761 17.09 28.88 0.99
C LEU A 761 17.18 30.39 1.25
N GLU A 762 16.18 31.17 0.83
CA GLU A 762 16.15 32.63 1.01
C GLU A 762 15.78 33.07 2.44
N LYS A 763 15.38 32.14 3.32
CA LYS A 763 15.00 32.50 4.69
C LYS A 763 16.24 32.80 5.53
N GLU A 764 16.31 34.01 6.08
CA GLU A 764 17.36 34.42 7.02
C GLU A 764 17.29 33.65 8.35
N GLY A 765 18.46 33.48 8.99
CA GLY A 765 18.63 32.77 10.26
C GLY A 765 18.51 31.24 10.18
N ARG A 766 18.28 30.69 8.99
CA ARG A 766 18.19 29.24 8.76
C ARG A 766 19.55 28.62 8.45
N PHE A 767 19.79 27.43 8.99
CA PHE A 767 20.92 26.59 8.62
C PHE A 767 20.46 25.20 8.18
N PHE A 768 21.36 24.48 7.51
CA PHE A 768 21.06 23.24 6.81
C PHE A 768 22.07 22.15 7.18
N TYR A 769 21.59 20.92 7.36
CA TYR A 769 22.39 19.72 7.52
C TYR A 769 22.56 19.04 6.16
N VAL A 770 23.77 19.03 5.62
CA VAL A 770 24.10 18.42 4.34
C VAL A 770 24.86 17.11 4.58
N CYS A 771 24.26 15.98 4.21
CA CYS A 771 24.87 14.68 4.46
C CYS A 771 26.11 14.44 3.58
N GLY A 772 27.27 14.20 4.20
CA GLY A 772 28.54 13.97 3.52
C GLY A 772 28.62 12.69 2.69
N ILE A 773 27.69 11.74 2.87
CA ILE A 773 27.68 10.46 2.13
C ILE A 773 26.73 10.47 0.93
N CYS A 774 25.56 11.10 1.05
CA CYS A 774 24.52 11.03 0.02
C CYS A 774 24.01 12.38 -0.47
N GLY A 775 24.60 13.47 0.02
CA GLY A 775 24.30 14.85 -0.36
C GLY A 775 22.86 15.30 -0.09
N THR A 776 22.12 14.57 0.74
CA THR A 776 20.74 14.93 1.11
C THR A 776 20.77 16.05 2.13
N ILE A 777 19.90 17.05 1.93
CA ILE A 777 19.84 18.28 2.72
C ILE A 777 18.62 18.24 3.64
N TYR A 778 18.80 18.65 4.90
CA TYR A 778 17.76 18.86 5.92
C TYR A 778 17.89 20.28 6.51
N TRP A 779 16.84 20.87 7.10
CA TRP A 779 16.85 22.25 7.62
C TRP A 779 15.86 22.49 8.74
N ASP A 780 16.01 23.62 9.45
CA ASP A 780 15.08 24.08 10.48
C ASP A 780 13.79 24.71 9.86
N GLY A 781 12.61 24.24 10.24
CA GLY A 781 11.39 24.44 9.45
C GLY A 781 10.36 23.39 9.78
N CYS A 782 9.58 22.86 8.84
CA CYS A 782 8.66 21.74 9.10
C CYS A 782 9.33 20.42 9.55
N HIS A 783 10.55 20.51 10.09
CA HIS A 783 11.25 19.53 10.89
C HIS A 783 11.92 20.06 12.22
N ILE A 784 11.72 21.31 12.67
CA ILE A 784 12.15 21.96 13.94
C ILE A 784 11.66 23.42 13.86
N VAL A 785 10.58 23.82 14.57
CA VAL A 785 10.17 25.25 14.64
C VAL A 785 9.78 25.59 16.08
N ASN A 786 10.74 26.14 16.84
CA ASN A 786 10.59 27.31 17.73
C ASN A 786 11.75 27.42 18.73
N TYR A 787 12.97 27.66 18.25
CA TYR A 787 14.11 27.81 19.16
C TYR A 787 14.29 29.24 19.70
N ASN A 788 14.19 30.28 18.88
CA ASN A 788 14.61 31.63 19.31
C ASN A 788 13.51 32.49 19.97
N ALA A 789 12.24 32.05 19.96
CA ALA A 789 11.17 32.74 20.70
C ALA A 789 10.98 32.20 22.14
N PHE A 790 11.72 31.15 22.51
CA PHE A 790 11.50 30.39 23.75
C PHE A 790 12.68 30.46 24.74
N VAL A 791 13.80 31.08 24.37
CA VAL A 791 15.05 31.01 25.14
C VAL A 791 15.23 32.20 26.10
N GLU A 792 14.57 33.34 25.88
CA GLU A 792 14.68 34.48 26.82
C GLU A 792 14.04 34.25 28.21
N PRO A 793 12.91 33.54 28.38
CA PRO A 793 12.34 33.32 29.72
C PRO A 793 13.09 32.26 30.54
N LEU A 794 13.84 31.36 29.89
CA LEU A 794 14.51 30.22 30.51
C LEU A 794 15.91 30.55 31.08
N PHE A 795 16.46 31.74 30.79
CA PHE A 795 17.68 32.26 31.42
C PHE A 795 17.43 33.28 32.53
N ALA A 796 16.19 33.40 33.01
CA ALA A 796 15.89 34.22 34.19
C ALA A 796 16.15 33.50 35.53
N GLU A 797 16.38 32.18 35.52
CA GLU A 797 16.62 31.38 36.74
C GLU A 797 18.10 30.96 36.96
N GLU A 798 19.01 31.34 36.07
CA GLU A 798 20.46 31.26 36.31
C GLU A 798 21.08 32.66 36.33
N LYS A 799 20.74 33.42 37.37
CA LYS A 799 21.59 34.45 37.98
C LYS A 799 21.54 34.36 39.49
#